data_AF-A0A5Q0LJT3-F1
#
_entry.id   AF-A0A5Q0LJT3-F1
#
_cell.length_a   1.000
_cell.length_b   1.000
_cell.length_c   1.000
_cell.angle_alpha   90.00
_cell.angle_beta   90.00
_cell.angle_gamma   90.00
#
_symmetry.space_group_name_H-M   'P 1'
#
loop_
_entity.id
_entity.type
_entity.pdbx_description
1 polymer ?
#
loop_
_entity_poly.entity_id
_entity_poly.type
_entity_poly.pdbx_seq_one_letter_code
_entity_poly.pdbx_strand_id
1 'polypeptide(L)'
;MSGWWRSARLRRRAAFGVCGAALVALVGAVRDSRDENTAGVLVSAIAAVVSVAAFLADALRDGTDAPGPAGAVRRRAADALAEAVREQWAAEARLRRLHDPGPLDVRWAPADRRLADHPENIRPGTPVPAPRHGEHDVGGIVGAFASLPRHRLVALGGPGSGKSVLAVRFTLGLLAVREPGGPVPVIFPLSSWDPTRTGLRDWLADRLAADYRSLAAPTDGRHTLGRALVDTGLVLPVLDGFDELPRSAYADAVRRINSELDDEIPLLLTSRPAAWASAVRAGDVLTAAEVVELLPLDTERAGSYLERTARPRDGDGGHRETVWTPVLRRLAREPLPLCAVLTVPLMVALARTVYSDTSRDPAELLDTARFPTAGDIEEHLLDAFVPSAFADGGPRRAAEARRRLEQLARELESRGTGRLAWWELESALPRVVRAYATGLLAIIAACALLPALALARSPSHGSAVEDPASVVAGLLGETLGYAFGVAFLLPARAGLRDHRNPLLRQLAVTTAAATVLWVGVGLTDDLRFGFRFGAVTDGLLPDLFGGFLFAMLLTLFFGVAGLPRHPVPLNLPWAGSYWGRAAVLMCGATLSACSVGLAGALLLGVAVTPWTALAGTVCAVSGCALLVGGTRRASRDSAPRRGGGRIAHDFAAGLARGMAATLLIGTVASSVAGAAAVTATVLGSTSREDLDGRRIGPWRFHERDGVRTASTDHTLTGTLLVPARGALPVAYPAGTAPPDCEIPLLPTRTCSAFTSRRTVFESRSGAVTVRLTTSGPPGRVAYAANMRSVLPERGRAWLTQGPALDLFARCLPPMVASGVLIGMVGGCVCGVYRALSAPSEVLRAPGPRGTLRTDRTASLVRGGIAALLTAVVCLPVVLLSQDWGGLVDAAAQLWIPVGATPLALSAWGRFLITRGWLAVTGRTPWRLMRFLDEAHRRGVLRQSGAYYEFRHQRLQRRLAGATATPGGGPPTAECLDVLG
;
A
#
# COMPACT_ATOMS: atom_id res chain seq x y z
N MET A 1 5.67 42.34 -4.43
CA MET A 1 6.39 41.14 -4.95
C MET A 1 7.94 41.24 -4.92
N SER A 2 8.54 42.40 -4.61
CA SER A 2 10.01 42.61 -4.64
C SER A 2 10.78 42.20 -3.36
N GLY A 3 10.12 42.13 -2.20
CA GLY A 3 10.76 41.73 -0.92
C GLY A 3 11.09 40.23 -0.79
N TRP A 4 10.24 39.37 -1.38
CA TRP A 4 10.41 37.92 -1.29
C TRP A 4 11.61 37.42 -2.11
N TRP A 5 11.85 38.04 -3.28
CA TRP A 5 13.00 37.75 -4.15
C TRP A 5 14.35 38.08 -3.51
N ARG A 6 14.44 39.13 -2.68
CA ARG A 6 15.68 39.49 -1.97
C ARG A 6 16.01 38.49 -0.86
N SER A 7 15.01 37.98 -0.14
CA SER A 7 15.19 36.97 0.93
C SER A 7 15.72 35.63 0.42
N ALA A 8 15.38 35.25 -0.83
CA ALA A 8 15.83 34.01 -1.45
C ALA A 8 17.26 34.11 -2.01
N ARG A 9 17.71 35.30 -2.41
CA ARG A 9 19.11 35.53 -2.82
C ARG A 9 20.06 35.64 -1.63
N LEU A 10 19.62 36.27 -0.53
CA LEU A 10 20.40 36.33 0.72
C LEU A 10 20.63 34.92 1.30
N ARG A 11 19.58 34.09 1.35
CA ARG A 11 19.69 32.68 1.79
C ARG A 11 20.61 31.87 0.90
N ARG A 12 20.60 32.10 -0.42
CA ARG A 12 21.54 31.48 -1.38
C ARG A 12 22.99 31.88 -1.10
N ARG A 13 23.26 33.18 -0.91
CA ARG A 13 24.63 33.66 -0.64
C ARG A 13 25.18 33.18 0.70
N ALA A 14 24.34 33.11 1.74
CA ALA A 14 24.72 32.54 3.03
C ALA A 14 25.09 31.05 2.91
N ALA A 15 24.32 30.26 2.16
CA ALA A 15 24.63 28.84 1.93
C ALA A 15 25.95 28.64 1.17
N PHE A 16 26.21 29.42 0.12
CA PHE A 16 27.50 29.38 -0.59
C PHE A 16 28.68 29.85 0.28
N GLY A 17 28.47 30.85 1.15
CA GLY A 17 29.48 31.32 2.10
C GLY A 17 29.88 30.25 3.13
N VAL A 18 28.91 29.50 3.66
CA VAL A 18 29.16 28.37 4.56
C VAL A 18 29.92 27.24 3.85
N CYS A 19 29.58 26.93 2.60
CA CYS A 19 30.33 25.97 1.79
C CYS A 19 31.78 26.41 1.56
N GLY A 20 32.01 27.71 1.28
CA GLY A 20 33.36 28.26 1.11
C GLY A 20 34.21 28.18 2.38
N ALA A 21 33.63 28.52 3.54
CA ALA A 21 34.32 28.43 4.83
C ALA A 21 34.69 26.99 5.21
N ALA A 22 33.81 26.02 4.94
CA ALA A 22 34.09 24.60 5.17
C ALA A 22 35.23 24.07 4.28
N LEU A 23 35.35 24.58 3.04
CA LEU A 23 36.39 24.20 2.09
C LEU A 23 37.77 24.79 2.46
N VAL A 24 37.80 25.98 3.08
CA VAL A 24 39.03 26.57 3.61
C VAL A 24 39.50 25.83 4.86
N ALA A 25 38.58 25.44 5.75
CA ALA A 25 38.89 24.60 6.91
C ALA A 25 39.43 23.21 6.50
N LEU A 26 38.92 22.65 5.40
CA LEU A 26 39.40 21.39 4.79
C LEU A 26 40.88 21.48 4.36
N VAL A 27 41.25 22.56 3.66
CA VAL A 27 42.64 22.76 3.21
C VAL A 27 43.60 22.95 4.38
N GLY A 28 43.14 23.57 5.48
CA GLY A 28 43.90 23.69 6.72
C GLY A 28 44.12 22.34 7.42
N ALA A 29 43.07 21.54 7.59
CA ALA A 29 43.13 20.26 8.31
C ALA A 29 43.92 19.17 7.56
N VAL A 30 43.82 19.12 6.22
CA VAL A 30 44.57 18.16 5.39
C VAL A 30 46.07 18.46 5.36
N ARG A 31 46.47 19.73 5.54
CA ARG A 31 47.88 20.12 5.60
C ARG A 31 48.60 19.69 6.88
N ASP A 32 47.86 19.44 7.96
CA ASP A 32 48.42 19.17 9.29
C ASP A 32 48.34 17.69 9.71
N SER A 33 47.54 16.87 9.02
CA SER A 33 47.39 15.45 9.35
C SER A 33 48.49 14.58 8.72
N ARG A 34 49.31 13.91 9.55
CA ARG A 34 50.38 12.98 9.12
C ARG A 34 49.89 11.55 8.80
N ASP A 35 48.59 11.27 8.93
CA ASP A 35 48.01 9.92 8.76
C ASP A 35 46.94 9.94 7.64
N GLU A 36 47.23 9.24 6.53
CA GLU A 36 46.41 9.22 5.30
C GLU A 36 44.98 8.72 5.56
N ASN A 37 44.79 7.85 6.55
CA ASN A 37 43.47 7.33 6.92
C ASN A 37 42.58 8.39 7.61
N THR A 38 43.18 9.31 8.37
CA THR A 38 42.44 10.36 9.09
C THR A 38 41.99 11.46 8.13
N ALA A 39 42.81 11.78 7.13
CA ALA A 39 42.48 12.71 6.06
C ALA A 39 41.28 12.22 5.21
N GLY A 40 41.22 10.93 4.89
CA GLY A 40 40.10 10.34 4.13
C GLY A 40 38.74 10.42 4.84
N VAL A 41 38.73 10.26 6.17
CA VAL A 41 37.51 10.36 7.00
C VAL A 41 37.00 11.80 7.05
N LEU A 42 37.89 12.79 7.21
CA LEU A 42 37.54 14.21 7.23
C LEU A 42 36.99 14.70 5.89
N VAL A 43 37.58 14.25 4.77
CA VAL A 43 37.07 14.54 3.41
C VAL A 43 35.65 14.01 3.22
N SER A 44 35.37 12.80 3.72
CA SER A 44 34.05 12.17 3.60
C SER A 44 32.98 12.86 4.45
N ALA A 45 33.32 13.25 5.68
CA ALA A 45 32.42 13.99 6.58
C ALA A 45 32.05 15.37 6.01
N ILE A 46 33.01 16.09 5.41
CA ILE A 46 32.77 17.42 4.84
C ILE A 46 32.02 17.34 3.50
N ALA A 47 32.28 16.33 2.67
CA ALA A 47 31.49 16.07 1.45
C ALA A 47 30.01 15.77 1.78
N ALA A 48 29.74 15.10 2.92
CA ALA A 48 28.38 14.91 3.41
C ALA A 48 27.70 16.25 3.77
N VAL A 49 28.40 17.18 4.43
CA VAL A 49 27.89 18.52 4.76
C VAL A 49 27.60 19.34 3.50
N VAL A 50 28.50 19.31 2.50
CA VAL A 50 28.31 20.01 1.21
C VAL A 50 27.10 19.43 0.45
N SER A 51 26.90 18.11 0.50
CA SER A 51 25.75 17.44 -0.11
C SER A 51 24.42 17.84 0.56
N VAL A 52 24.41 18.00 1.89
CA VAL A 52 23.26 18.49 2.67
C VAL A 52 22.93 19.95 2.32
N ALA A 53 23.94 20.80 2.17
CA ALA A 53 23.76 22.20 1.78
C ALA A 53 23.25 22.35 0.33
N ALA A 54 23.76 21.54 -0.60
CA ALA A 54 23.28 21.49 -1.99
C ALA A 54 21.82 21.00 -2.08
N PHE A 55 21.43 20.04 -1.25
CA PHE A 55 20.05 19.56 -1.14
C PHE A 55 19.09 20.61 -0.58
N LEU A 56 19.49 21.38 0.43
CA LEU A 56 18.69 22.52 0.92
C LEU A 56 18.48 23.58 -0.18
N ALA A 57 19.43 23.75 -1.08
CA ALA A 57 19.31 24.66 -2.22
C ALA A 57 18.39 24.11 -3.34
N ASP A 58 18.39 22.80 -3.57
CA ASP A 58 17.56 22.13 -4.58
C ASP A 58 16.10 21.92 -4.11
N ALA A 59 15.89 21.63 -2.83
CA ALA A 59 14.55 21.53 -2.24
C ALA A 59 13.76 22.87 -2.28
N LEU A 60 14.44 23.99 -2.55
CA LEU A 60 13.85 25.32 -2.74
C LEU A 60 13.57 25.65 -4.23
N ARG A 61 13.89 24.75 -5.16
CA ARG A 61 13.52 24.85 -6.58
C ARG A 61 12.26 24.02 -6.83
N ASP A 62 11.09 24.63 -6.70
CA ASP A 62 9.90 24.09 -7.39
C ASP A 62 9.98 24.50 -8.87
N GLY A 63 10.00 23.48 -9.74
CA GLY A 63 10.08 23.62 -11.19
C GLY A 63 8.78 24.11 -11.80
N THR A 64 8.87 25.19 -12.57
CA THR A 64 7.81 25.73 -13.42
C THR A 64 7.98 25.18 -14.83
N ASP A 65 7.28 24.10 -15.17
CA ASP A 65 7.04 23.72 -16.56
C ASP A 65 5.73 24.39 -17.01
N ALA A 66 5.79 25.20 -18.07
CA ALA A 66 4.65 25.94 -18.61
C ALA A 66 3.67 25.00 -19.34
N PRO A 67 2.35 25.01 -19.04
CA PRO A 67 1.36 24.21 -19.76
C PRO A 67 1.06 24.79 -21.16
N GLY A 68 0.81 23.92 -22.14
CA GLY A 68 0.21 24.29 -23.44
C GLY A 68 -1.25 24.78 -23.31
N PRO A 69 -1.95 25.09 -24.41
CA PRO A 69 -3.27 25.76 -24.37
C PRO A 69 -4.29 24.99 -23.53
N ALA A 70 -4.67 25.57 -22.38
CA ALA A 70 -5.46 24.90 -21.32
C ALA A 70 -6.80 24.31 -21.78
N GLY A 71 -7.39 24.82 -22.87
CA GLY A 71 -8.65 24.31 -23.44
C GLY A 71 -8.53 22.93 -24.11
N ALA A 72 -7.45 22.69 -24.85
CA ALA A 72 -7.24 21.42 -25.57
C ALA A 72 -6.91 20.26 -24.61
N VAL A 73 -6.25 20.57 -23.49
CA VAL A 73 -5.94 19.59 -22.43
C VAL A 73 -7.22 19.12 -21.74
N ARG A 74 -8.14 20.05 -21.42
CA ARG A 74 -9.44 19.74 -20.80
C ARG A 74 -10.30 18.84 -21.67
N ARG A 75 -10.49 19.15 -22.95
CA ARG A 75 -11.32 18.33 -23.86
C ARG A 75 -10.78 16.92 -24.05
N ARG A 76 -9.45 16.77 -24.23
CA ARG A 76 -8.82 15.44 -24.28
C ARG A 76 -8.98 14.66 -22.98
N ALA A 77 -8.94 15.34 -21.83
CA ALA A 77 -9.19 14.71 -20.53
C ALA A 77 -10.65 14.28 -20.37
N ALA A 78 -11.60 15.04 -20.90
CA ALA A 78 -13.02 14.67 -20.94
C ALA A 78 -13.24 13.43 -21.82
N ASP A 79 -12.60 13.33 -22.99
CA ASP A 79 -12.74 12.14 -23.85
C ASP A 79 -12.15 10.88 -23.20
N ALA A 80 -11.00 11.01 -22.51
CA ALA A 80 -10.44 9.93 -21.74
C ALA A 80 -11.33 9.52 -20.54
N LEU A 81 -12.02 10.49 -19.92
CA LEU A 81 -13.00 10.22 -18.87
C LEU A 81 -14.22 9.49 -19.43
N ALA A 82 -14.74 9.90 -20.60
CA ALA A 82 -15.89 9.29 -21.23
C ALA A 82 -15.68 7.80 -21.54
N GLU A 83 -14.49 7.44 -22.05
CA GLU A 83 -14.16 6.03 -22.30
C GLU A 83 -14.10 5.23 -21.00
N ALA A 84 -13.43 5.75 -19.98
CA ALA A 84 -13.32 5.08 -18.68
C ALA A 84 -14.69 4.84 -18.04
N VAL A 85 -15.60 5.82 -18.13
CA VAL A 85 -16.97 5.69 -17.62
C VAL A 85 -17.78 4.68 -18.43
N ARG A 86 -17.65 4.69 -19.77
CA ARG A 86 -18.36 3.75 -20.66
C ARG A 86 -17.97 2.31 -20.36
N GLU A 87 -16.67 2.03 -20.26
CA GLU A 87 -16.17 0.68 -19.98
C GLU A 87 -16.66 0.16 -18.64
N GLN A 88 -16.55 1.00 -17.59
CA GLN A 88 -16.99 0.67 -16.24
C GLN A 88 -18.48 0.26 -16.21
N TRP A 89 -19.36 1.10 -16.77
CA TRP A 89 -20.80 0.85 -16.68
C TRP A 89 -21.30 -0.17 -17.71
N ALA A 90 -20.64 -0.34 -18.86
CA ALA A 90 -20.97 -1.40 -19.80
C ALA A 90 -20.61 -2.79 -19.24
N ALA A 91 -19.51 -2.92 -18.50
CA ALA A 91 -19.17 -4.15 -17.79
C ALA A 91 -20.23 -4.48 -16.74
N GLU A 92 -20.63 -3.51 -15.94
CA GLU A 92 -21.67 -3.65 -14.92
C GLU A 92 -23.05 -4.00 -15.55
N ALA A 93 -23.41 -3.39 -16.69
CA ALA A 93 -24.65 -3.70 -17.40
C ALA A 93 -24.70 -5.15 -17.91
N ARG A 94 -23.57 -5.68 -18.42
CA ARG A 94 -23.45 -7.09 -18.84
C ARG A 94 -23.60 -8.06 -17.68
N LEU A 95 -22.95 -7.77 -16.55
CA LEU A 95 -23.05 -8.59 -15.33
C LEU A 95 -24.48 -8.66 -14.79
N ARG A 96 -25.22 -7.55 -14.91
CA ARG A 96 -26.63 -7.46 -14.53
C ARG A 96 -27.59 -8.14 -15.52
N ARG A 97 -27.08 -8.71 -16.63
CA ARG A 97 -27.87 -9.24 -17.75
C ARG A 97 -28.97 -8.26 -18.21
N LEU A 98 -28.70 -6.96 -18.19
CA LEU A 98 -29.69 -5.94 -18.59
C LEU A 98 -30.10 -6.03 -20.06
N HIS A 99 -29.31 -6.74 -20.87
CA HIS A 99 -29.55 -6.95 -22.30
C HIS A 99 -29.81 -8.41 -22.66
N ASP A 100 -29.87 -9.34 -21.69
CA ASP A 100 -30.03 -10.77 -21.97
C ASP A 100 -30.95 -11.52 -20.95
N PRO A 101 -32.26 -11.64 -21.26
CA PRO A 101 -32.99 -10.97 -22.34
C PRO A 101 -33.21 -9.47 -22.01
N GLY A 102 -33.87 -8.74 -22.92
CA GLY A 102 -34.09 -7.28 -22.79
C GLY A 102 -34.60 -6.82 -21.41
N PRO A 103 -34.31 -5.56 -21.03
CA PRO A 103 -34.53 -5.07 -19.67
C PRO A 103 -36.01 -5.12 -19.27
N LEU A 104 -36.27 -5.19 -17.96
CA LEU A 104 -37.61 -4.92 -17.41
C LEU A 104 -38.04 -3.51 -17.84
N ASP A 105 -39.19 -3.44 -18.52
CA ASP A 105 -39.78 -2.20 -19.02
C ASP A 105 -40.48 -1.48 -17.87
N VAL A 106 -39.71 -0.67 -17.14
CA VAL A 106 -40.23 0.18 -16.07
C VAL A 106 -40.72 1.47 -16.70
N ARG A 107 -41.95 1.85 -16.38
CA ARG A 107 -42.56 3.09 -16.88
C ARG A 107 -42.29 4.25 -15.94
N TRP A 108 -42.36 5.45 -16.48
CA TRP A 108 -42.32 6.67 -15.70
C TRP A 108 -43.39 7.66 -16.14
N ALA A 109 -43.82 8.50 -15.21
CA ALA A 109 -44.75 9.59 -15.41
C ALA A 109 -44.25 10.85 -14.68
N PRO A 110 -44.72 12.06 -15.06
CA PRO A 110 -44.47 13.26 -14.25
C PRO A 110 -44.99 13.07 -12.82
N ALA A 111 -44.20 13.49 -11.83
CA ALA A 111 -44.60 13.44 -10.42
C ALA A 111 -45.60 14.56 -10.07
N ASP A 112 -46.10 14.57 -8.83
CA ASP A 112 -46.90 15.68 -8.30
C ASP A 112 -46.18 17.02 -8.53
N ARG A 113 -46.89 17.99 -9.13
CA ARG A 113 -46.36 19.32 -9.46
C ARG A 113 -45.85 20.08 -8.22
N ARG A 114 -46.34 19.76 -7.02
CA ARG A 114 -45.84 20.34 -5.75
C ARG A 114 -44.41 19.93 -5.41
N LEU A 115 -43.90 18.87 -6.05
CA LEU A 115 -42.53 18.38 -5.86
C LEU A 115 -41.55 18.97 -6.88
N ALA A 116 -42.05 19.66 -7.90
CA ALA A 116 -41.30 20.26 -9.01
C ALA A 116 -41.36 21.79 -8.96
N ASP A 117 -40.49 22.44 -9.74
CA ASP A 117 -40.54 23.90 -9.91
C ASP A 117 -41.72 24.32 -10.81
N HIS A 118 -41.97 25.62 -10.86
CA HIS A 118 -42.98 26.22 -11.72
C HIS A 118 -42.74 25.87 -13.20
N PRO A 119 -43.78 25.50 -13.97
CA PRO A 119 -43.65 25.15 -15.39
C PRO A 119 -42.93 26.21 -16.23
N GLU A 120 -43.09 27.49 -15.89
CA GLU A 120 -42.44 28.64 -16.53
C GLU A 120 -40.91 28.63 -16.33
N ASN A 121 -40.45 28.14 -15.17
CA ASN A 121 -39.04 27.98 -14.87
C ASN A 121 -38.45 26.72 -15.54
N ILE A 122 -39.25 25.66 -15.67
CA ILE A 122 -38.85 24.41 -16.31
C ILE A 122 -38.80 24.56 -17.84
N ARG A 123 -39.74 25.29 -18.44
CA ARG A 123 -39.85 25.54 -19.89
C ARG A 123 -40.11 27.02 -20.22
N PRO A 124 -39.08 27.87 -20.25
CA PRO A 124 -39.23 29.28 -20.58
C PRO A 124 -39.71 29.46 -22.03
N GLY A 125 -40.78 30.21 -22.26
CA GLY A 125 -41.18 30.67 -23.59
C GLY A 125 -41.85 29.64 -24.52
N THR A 126 -42.18 28.45 -24.03
CA THR A 126 -43.02 27.47 -24.77
C THR A 126 -44.37 27.35 -24.05
N PRO A 127 -45.53 27.57 -24.69
CA PRO A 127 -46.81 27.32 -24.03
C PRO A 127 -46.81 25.88 -23.51
N VAL A 128 -47.06 25.71 -22.21
CA VAL A 128 -47.05 24.41 -21.52
C VAL A 128 -48.01 23.50 -22.29
N PRO A 129 -47.52 22.49 -23.03
CA PRO A 129 -48.42 21.50 -23.60
C PRO A 129 -49.09 20.82 -22.42
N ALA A 130 -50.41 20.55 -22.50
CA ALA A 130 -51.06 19.64 -21.56
C ALA A 130 -50.16 18.40 -21.41
N PRO A 131 -49.97 17.89 -20.17
CA PRO A 131 -49.05 16.78 -19.92
C PRO A 131 -49.31 15.72 -20.99
N ARG A 132 -48.28 15.32 -21.73
CA ARG A 132 -48.39 14.16 -22.62
C ARG A 132 -48.77 13.00 -21.71
N HIS A 133 -50.05 12.67 -21.65
CA HIS A 133 -50.50 11.43 -21.06
C HIS A 133 -49.82 10.32 -21.85
N GLY A 134 -48.87 9.65 -21.22
CA GLY A 134 -48.01 8.69 -21.88
C GLY A 134 -47.04 8.13 -20.88
N GLU A 135 -47.35 6.95 -20.38
CA GLU A 135 -46.37 6.13 -19.69
C GLU A 135 -45.20 5.89 -20.66
N HIS A 136 -44.04 6.43 -20.32
CA HIS A 136 -42.85 6.31 -21.17
C HIS A 136 -41.95 5.21 -20.62
N ASP A 137 -41.37 4.38 -21.50
CA ASP A 137 -40.29 3.44 -21.12
C ASP A 137 -39.09 4.24 -20.59
N VAL A 138 -38.37 3.69 -19.62
CA VAL A 138 -37.02 4.11 -19.20
C VAL A 138 -36.10 4.38 -20.40
N GLY A 139 -36.25 3.68 -21.52
CA GLY A 139 -35.51 3.97 -22.76
C GLY A 139 -35.69 5.40 -23.29
N GLY A 140 -36.86 6.00 -23.08
CA GLY A 140 -37.20 7.36 -23.55
C GLY A 140 -36.69 8.49 -22.65
N ILE A 141 -36.19 8.19 -21.44
CA ILE A 141 -35.83 9.22 -20.46
C ILE A 141 -34.64 10.09 -20.90
N VAL A 142 -33.73 9.54 -21.72
CA VAL A 142 -32.61 10.31 -22.31
C VAL A 142 -33.15 11.37 -23.28
N GLY A 143 -34.16 11.02 -24.09
CA GLY A 143 -34.82 11.96 -24.98
C GLY A 143 -35.62 13.03 -24.23
N ALA A 144 -36.34 12.63 -23.16
CA ALA A 144 -37.03 13.57 -22.28
C ALA A 144 -36.05 14.56 -21.63
N PHE A 145 -34.93 14.06 -21.09
CA PHE A 145 -33.86 14.88 -20.52
C PHE A 145 -33.29 15.88 -21.53
N ALA A 146 -32.98 15.44 -22.75
CA ALA A 146 -32.45 16.29 -23.81
C ALA A 146 -33.46 17.34 -24.32
N SER A 147 -34.76 17.16 -24.06
CA SER A 147 -35.80 18.13 -24.43
C SER A 147 -35.98 19.27 -23.42
N LEU A 148 -35.38 19.16 -22.22
CA LEU A 148 -35.51 20.17 -21.17
C LEU A 148 -34.52 21.32 -21.41
N PRO A 149 -34.93 22.59 -21.45
CA PRO A 149 -34.03 23.72 -21.74
C PRO A 149 -32.79 23.80 -20.84
N ARG A 150 -32.93 23.43 -19.56
CA ARG A 150 -31.83 23.43 -18.58
C ARG A 150 -31.25 22.03 -18.29
N HIS A 151 -31.76 20.97 -18.93
CA HIS A 151 -31.31 19.58 -18.73
C HIS A 151 -31.24 19.16 -17.24
N ARG A 152 -32.27 19.49 -16.45
CA ARG A 152 -32.37 19.12 -15.02
C ARG A 152 -33.56 18.19 -14.78
N LEU A 153 -33.29 17.01 -14.25
CA LEU A 153 -34.29 15.98 -14.03
C LEU A 153 -34.12 15.31 -12.67
N VAL A 154 -35.22 15.15 -11.94
CA VAL A 154 -35.27 14.35 -10.71
C VAL A 154 -36.10 13.09 -10.96
N ALA A 155 -35.50 11.92 -10.77
CA ALA A 155 -36.16 10.63 -10.89
C ALA A 155 -36.48 10.04 -9.52
N LEU A 156 -37.76 10.04 -9.17
CA LEU A 156 -38.30 9.45 -7.95
C LEU A 156 -38.66 7.99 -8.16
N GLY A 157 -38.58 7.18 -7.11
CA GLY A 157 -39.15 5.85 -7.13
C GLY A 157 -39.02 5.10 -5.82
N GLY A 158 -39.91 4.14 -5.61
CA GLY A 158 -39.92 3.29 -4.41
C GLY A 158 -38.64 2.47 -4.20
N PRO A 159 -38.47 1.84 -3.02
CA PRO A 159 -37.39 0.88 -2.81
C PRO A 159 -37.46 -0.26 -3.84
N GLY A 160 -36.34 -0.56 -4.52
CA GLY A 160 -36.32 -1.62 -5.53
C GLY A 160 -36.94 -1.26 -6.89
N SER A 161 -37.39 -0.02 -7.10
CA SER A 161 -38.00 0.45 -8.36
C SER A 161 -37.04 0.55 -9.56
N GLY A 162 -35.74 0.31 -9.35
CA GLY A 162 -34.74 0.34 -10.43
C GLY A 162 -34.01 1.67 -10.65
N LYS A 163 -34.04 2.63 -9.71
CA LYS A 163 -33.31 3.92 -9.81
C LYS A 163 -31.83 3.79 -10.21
N SER A 164 -31.08 2.88 -9.60
CA SER A 164 -29.67 2.66 -9.98
C SER A 164 -29.51 1.92 -11.33
N VAL A 165 -30.55 1.24 -11.82
CA VAL A 165 -30.56 0.69 -13.20
C VAL A 165 -30.84 1.82 -14.19
N LEU A 166 -31.77 2.72 -13.85
CA LEU A 166 -32.04 3.94 -14.59
C LEU A 166 -30.77 4.79 -14.73
N ALA A 167 -30.06 5.07 -13.63
CA ALA A 167 -28.81 5.86 -13.66
C ALA A 167 -27.77 5.25 -14.62
N VAL A 168 -27.57 3.93 -14.58
CA VAL A 168 -26.64 3.23 -15.48
C VAL A 168 -27.10 3.28 -16.95
N ARG A 169 -28.38 3.01 -17.23
CA ARG A 169 -28.92 3.10 -18.59
C ARG A 169 -28.85 4.52 -19.15
N PHE A 170 -29.14 5.51 -18.31
CA PHE A 170 -29.06 6.92 -18.66
C PHE A 170 -27.63 7.34 -19.00
N THR A 171 -26.65 7.00 -18.15
CA THR A 171 -25.23 7.27 -18.41
C THR A 171 -24.74 6.61 -19.68
N LEU A 172 -25.06 5.33 -19.92
CA LEU A 172 -24.66 4.63 -21.15
C LEU A 172 -25.37 5.19 -22.39
N GLY A 173 -26.65 5.55 -22.28
CA GLY A 173 -27.42 6.17 -23.36
C GLY A 173 -26.84 7.51 -23.79
N LEU A 174 -26.50 8.38 -22.84
CA LEU A 174 -25.83 9.65 -23.11
C LEU A 174 -24.42 9.47 -23.71
N LEU A 175 -23.65 8.49 -23.23
CA LEU A 175 -22.32 8.19 -23.77
C LEU A 175 -22.34 7.60 -25.19
N ALA A 176 -23.47 7.02 -25.61
CA ALA A 176 -23.66 6.50 -26.96
C ALA A 176 -23.90 7.60 -27.99
N VAL A 177 -24.51 8.72 -27.58
CA VAL A 177 -24.82 9.88 -28.44
C VAL A 177 -23.87 11.06 -28.25
N ARG A 178 -22.90 10.96 -27.34
CA ARG A 178 -21.94 12.04 -27.01
C ARG A 178 -20.95 12.31 -28.15
N GLU A 179 -20.77 13.59 -28.48
CA GLU A 179 -19.70 14.05 -29.38
C GLU A 179 -18.33 14.20 -28.68
N PRO A 180 -17.19 14.04 -29.39
CA PRO A 180 -15.86 14.27 -28.86
C PRO A 180 -15.70 15.69 -28.28
N GLY A 181 -15.11 15.78 -27.09
CA GLY A 181 -14.93 17.02 -26.34
C GLY A 181 -16.18 17.54 -25.61
N GLY A 182 -17.34 16.89 -25.71
CA GLY A 182 -18.57 17.27 -25.01
C GLY A 182 -18.61 16.86 -23.52
N PRO A 183 -19.68 17.22 -22.78
CA PRO A 183 -19.85 16.85 -21.39
C PRO A 183 -19.89 15.33 -21.17
N VAL A 184 -19.39 14.87 -20.02
CA VAL A 184 -19.33 13.44 -19.67
C VAL A 184 -20.31 13.14 -18.53
N PRO A 185 -21.31 12.26 -18.71
CA PRO A 185 -22.18 11.83 -17.62
C PRO A 185 -21.40 10.96 -16.65
N VAL A 186 -21.38 11.31 -15.36
CA VAL A 186 -20.67 10.55 -14.31
C VAL A 186 -21.63 10.28 -13.15
N ILE A 187 -21.71 9.02 -12.72
CA ILE A 187 -22.55 8.62 -11.58
C ILE A 187 -21.81 8.89 -10.27
N PHE A 188 -22.42 9.71 -9.40
CA PHE A 188 -21.93 10.09 -8.09
C PHE A 188 -22.86 9.57 -6.99
N PRO A 189 -22.39 8.67 -6.10
CA PRO A 189 -23.18 8.20 -4.97
C PRO A 189 -23.28 9.28 -3.88
N LEU A 190 -24.49 9.75 -3.60
CA LEU A 190 -24.72 10.88 -2.68
C LEU A 190 -24.40 10.56 -1.22
N SER A 191 -24.42 9.29 -0.83
CA SER A 191 -24.10 8.86 0.54
C SER A 191 -22.73 9.31 1.07
N SER A 192 -21.82 9.72 0.19
CA SER A 192 -20.49 10.23 0.56
C SER A 192 -20.38 11.75 0.66
N TRP A 193 -21.45 12.49 0.38
CA TRP A 193 -21.47 13.96 0.44
C TRP A 193 -22.00 14.44 1.79
N ASP A 194 -21.28 15.37 2.41
CA ASP A 194 -21.75 16.12 3.58
C ASP A 194 -21.98 17.58 3.17
N PRO A 195 -23.24 17.99 2.93
CA PRO A 195 -23.58 19.34 2.46
C PRO A 195 -23.29 20.42 3.51
N THR A 196 -23.11 20.05 4.79
CA THR A 196 -22.80 21.01 5.86
C THR A 196 -21.32 21.39 5.90
N ARG A 197 -20.45 20.56 5.33
CA ARG A 197 -18.99 20.72 5.39
C ARG A 197 -18.36 21.07 4.05
N THR A 198 -18.89 20.53 2.96
CA THR A 198 -18.25 20.64 1.64
C THR A 198 -19.27 21.06 0.59
N GLY A 199 -18.93 22.06 -0.23
CA GLY A 199 -19.74 22.47 -1.37
C GLY A 199 -19.88 21.36 -2.42
N LEU A 200 -20.93 21.43 -3.25
CA LEU A 200 -21.22 20.41 -4.25
C LEU A 200 -20.08 20.30 -5.28
N ARG A 201 -19.60 21.42 -5.84
CA ARG A 201 -18.52 21.42 -6.84
C ARG A 201 -17.20 20.95 -6.26
N ASP A 202 -16.91 21.33 -5.02
CA ASP A 202 -15.70 20.87 -4.32
C ASP A 202 -15.78 19.36 -4.12
N TRP A 203 -16.93 18.86 -3.65
CA TRP A 203 -17.16 17.44 -3.50
C TRP A 203 -17.11 16.68 -4.83
N LEU A 204 -17.76 17.17 -5.89
CA LEU A 204 -17.70 16.57 -7.24
C LEU A 204 -16.27 16.53 -7.77
N ALA A 205 -15.51 17.61 -7.61
CA ALA A 205 -14.12 17.70 -8.06
C ALA A 205 -13.21 16.76 -7.26
N ASP A 206 -13.35 16.73 -5.94
CA ASP A 206 -12.61 15.83 -5.05
C ASP A 206 -12.96 14.38 -5.32
N ARG A 207 -14.24 14.12 -5.58
CA ARG A 207 -14.75 12.79 -5.91
C ARG A 207 -14.27 12.34 -7.29
N LEU A 208 -14.24 13.22 -8.30
CA LEU A 208 -13.62 12.94 -9.59
C LEU A 208 -12.12 12.74 -9.49
N ALA A 209 -11.42 13.56 -8.69
CA ALA A 209 -9.98 13.40 -8.47
C ALA A 209 -9.67 12.10 -7.72
N ALA A 210 -10.56 11.68 -6.81
CA ALA A 210 -10.48 10.40 -6.13
C ALA A 210 -10.78 9.23 -7.07
N ASP A 211 -11.91 9.29 -7.80
CA ASP A 211 -12.44 8.26 -8.70
C ASP A 211 -11.63 8.13 -10.01
N TYR A 212 -10.96 9.20 -10.43
CA TYR A 212 -10.19 9.26 -11.65
C TYR A 212 -8.90 10.03 -11.41
N ARG A 213 -7.89 9.36 -10.82
CA ARG A 213 -6.65 10.01 -10.35
C ARG A 213 -5.91 10.85 -11.39
N SER A 214 -6.01 10.56 -12.69
CA SER A 214 -5.44 11.45 -13.72
C SER A 214 -6.03 12.86 -13.68
N LEU A 215 -7.24 13.01 -13.14
CA LEU A 215 -7.91 14.29 -12.91
C LEU A 215 -7.42 14.99 -11.64
N ALA A 216 -6.69 14.31 -10.74
CA ALA A 216 -6.03 14.94 -9.60
C ALA A 216 -4.76 15.72 -9.99
N ALA A 217 -4.34 15.65 -11.27
CA ALA A 217 -3.19 16.40 -11.76
C ALA A 217 -3.44 17.92 -11.62
N PRO A 218 -2.46 18.70 -11.14
CA PRO A 218 -2.60 20.16 -11.05
C PRO A 218 -2.64 20.76 -12.45
N THR A 219 -3.56 21.68 -12.71
CA THR A 219 -3.60 22.47 -13.96
C THR A 219 -2.78 23.74 -13.83
N ASP A 220 -2.99 24.49 -12.75
CA ASP A 220 -2.41 25.84 -12.55
C ASP A 220 -1.77 26.00 -11.16
N GLY A 221 -1.30 24.88 -10.58
CA GLY A 221 -0.67 24.83 -9.25
C GLY A 221 -1.64 25.02 -8.05
N ARG A 222 -2.89 25.45 -8.29
CA ARG A 222 -3.94 25.61 -7.27
C ARG A 222 -5.15 24.68 -7.43
N HIS A 223 -5.51 24.30 -8.67
CA HIS A 223 -6.69 23.49 -8.96
C HIS A 223 -6.30 22.17 -9.64
N THR A 224 -7.11 21.14 -9.40
CA THR A 224 -6.98 19.84 -10.09
C THR A 224 -7.65 19.91 -11.46
N LEU A 225 -7.22 19.05 -12.38
CA LEU A 225 -7.87 18.90 -13.69
C LEU A 225 -9.34 18.48 -13.55
N GLY A 226 -9.69 17.70 -12.52
CA GLY A 226 -11.06 17.35 -12.17
C GLY A 226 -11.88 18.57 -11.79
N ARG A 227 -11.30 19.46 -10.96
CA ARG A 227 -11.93 20.76 -10.66
C ARG A 227 -12.15 21.59 -11.92
N ALA A 228 -11.13 21.66 -12.78
CA ALA A 228 -11.23 22.38 -14.05
C ALA A 228 -12.32 21.81 -14.98
N LEU A 229 -12.55 20.49 -14.99
CA LEU A 229 -13.63 19.89 -15.79
C LEU A 229 -15.03 20.21 -15.22
N VAL A 230 -15.18 20.21 -13.89
CA VAL A 230 -16.43 20.57 -13.21
C VAL A 230 -16.75 22.05 -13.44
N ASP A 231 -15.77 22.93 -13.22
CA ASP A 231 -15.95 24.38 -13.36
C ASP A 231 -16.28 24.80 -14.80
N THR A 232 -15.94 23.98 -15.79
CA THR A 232 -16.17 24.29 -17.22
C THR A 232 -17.35 23.52 -17.80
N GLY A 233 -18.19 22.89 -16.98
CA GLY A 233 -19.39 22.18 -17.44
C GLY A 233 -19.12 20.93 -18.29
N LEU A 234 -17.89 20.40 -18.27
CA LEU A 234 -17.54 19.18 -19.02
C LEU A 234 -17.92 17.90 -18.29
N VAL A 235 -18.53 18.01 -17.11
CA VAL A 235 -19.05 16.90 -16.31
C VAL A 235 -20.56 17.10 -16.14
N LEU A 236 -21.33 16.08 -16.51
CA LEU A 236 -22.76 16.00 -16.23
C LEU A 236 -22.94 15.10 -15.00
N PRO A 237 -23.22 15.67 -13.81
CA PRO A 237 -23.46 14.90 -12.60
C PRO A 237 -24.75 14.07 -12.69
N VAL A 238 -24.62 12.76 -12.47
CA VAL A 238 -25.73 11.84 -12.19
C VAL A 238 -25.67 11.47 -10.71
N LEU A 239 -26.45 12.16 -9.91
CA LEU A 239 -26.51 12.07 -8.46
C LEU A 239 -27.41 10.90 -8.04
N ASP A 240 -26.82 9.75 -7.68
CA ASP A 240 -27.59 8.56 -7.28
C ASP A 240 -27.73 8.47 -5.75
N GLY A 241 -28.97 8.39 -5.26
CA GLY A 241 -29.28 8.06 -3.85
C GLY A 241 -29.36 9.26 -2.90
N PHE A 242 -30.12 10.32 -3.24
CA PHE A 242 -30.35 11.43 -2.33
C PHE A 242 -30.98 10.98 -0.98
N ASP A 243 -31.80 9.93 -1.01
CA ASP A 243 -32.41 9.34 0.20
C ASP A 243 -31.39 8.70 1.15
N GLU A 244 -30.15 8.48 0.71
CA GLU A 244 -29.08 7.94 1.54
C GLU A 244 -28.40 9.00 2.42
N LEU A 245 -28.69 10.30 2.19
CA LEU A 245 -28.24 11.37 3.07
C LEU A 245 -28.98 11.33 4.43
N PRO A 246 -28.35 11.79 5.51
CA PRO A 246 -29.06 11.94 6.79
C PRO A 246 -30.19 12.96 6.62
N ARG A 247 -31.37 12.69 7.21
CA ARG A 247 -32.57 13.53 7.05
C ARG A 247 -32.34 15.00 7.43
N SER A 248 -31.49 15.26 8.43
CA SER A 248 -31.12 16.61 8.85
C SER A 248 -30.41 17.42 7.76
N ALA A 249 -29.79 16.74 6.79
CA ALA A 249 -29.03 17.35 5.70
C ALA A 249 -29.85 17.59 4.43
N TYR A 250 -31.11 17.17 4.35
CA TYR A 250 -31.91 17.27 3.12
C TYR A 250 -32.13 18.72 2.65
N ALA A 251 -32.53 19.62 3.56
CA ALA A 251 -32.75 21.02 3.23
C ALA A 251 -31.44 21.72 2.83
N ASP A 252 -30.34 21.46 3.55
CA ASP A 252 -29.02 21.97 3.20
C ASP A 252 -28.53 21.45 1.86
N ALA A 253 -28.76 20.16 1.56
CA ALA A 253 -28.40 19.56 0.30
C ALA A 253 -29.09 20.26 -0.88
N VAL A 254 -30.42 20.44 -0.83
CA VAL A 254 -31.16 21.12 -1.91
C VAL A 254 -30.72 22.57 -2.04
N ARG A 255 -30.63 23.32 -0.93
CA ARG A 255 -30.13 24.70 -0.95
C ARG A 255 -28.74 24.80 -1.58
N ARG A 256 -27.84 23.90 -1.21
CA ARG A 256 -26.47 23.89 -1.71
C ARG A 256 -26.41 23.56 -3.20
N ILE A 257 -27.21 22.58 -3.64
CA ILE A 257 -27.36 22.26 -5.06
C ILE A 257 -27.87 23.49 -5.82
N ASN A 258 -28.97 24.11 -5.40
CA ASN A 258 -29.51 25.31 -6.05
C ASN A 258 -28.49 26.47 -6.10
N SER A 259 -27.73 26.69 -5.01
CA SER A 259 -26.74 27.78 -4.93
C SER A 259 -25.50 27.58 -5.79
N GLU A 260 -25.17 26.34 -6.15
CA GLU A 260 -23.95 26.00 -6.90
C GLU A 260 -24.23 25.54 -8.33
N LEU A 261 -25.51 25.45 -8.73
CA LEU A 261 -25.93 25.26 -10.11
C LEU A 261 -25.86 26.61 -10.84
N ASP A 262 -24.86 26.80 -11.71
CA ASP A 262 -24.93 27.88 -12.69
C ASP A 262 -26.04 27.54 -13.71
N ASP A 263 -26.49 28.55 -14.46
CA ASP A 263 -27.56 28.48 -15.46
C ASP A 263 -27.41 27.36 -16.51
N GLU A 264 -26.23 26.76 -16.65
CA GLU A 264 -25.90 25.78 -17.70
C GLU A 264 -25.49 24.38 -17.20
N ILE A 265 -25.56 24.06 -15.90
CA ILE A 265 -25.14 22.73 -15.42
C ILE A 265 -26.29 21.70 -15.59
N PRO A 266 -26.15 20.69 -16.48
CA PRO A 266 -27.09 19.59 -16.59
C PRO A 266 -26.98 18.65 -15.39
N LEU A 267 -28.11 18.12 -14.90
CA LEU A 267 -28.15 17.32 -13.67
C LEU A 267 -29.25 16.26 -13.72
N LEU A 268 -28.91 15.01 -13.40
CA LEU A 268 -29.87 13.97 -13.05
C LEU A 268 -29.73 13.64 -11.56
N LEU A 269 -30.82 13.62 -10.81
CA LEU A 269 -30.84 13.22 -9.39
C LEU A 269 -31.84 12.08 -9.17
N THR A 270 -31.45 11.05 -8.41
CA THR A 270 -32.36 9.97 -8.00
C THR A 270 -32.68 10.05 -6.51
N SER A 271 -33.94 9.79 -6.15
CA SER A 271 -34.39 9.82 -4.76
C SER A 271 -35.61 8.93 -4.51
N ARG A 272 -35.93 8.68 -3.23
CA ARG A 272 -37.24 8.13 -2.86
C ARG A 272 -38.28 9.26 -2.76
N PRO A 273 -39.56 9.02 -3.14
CA PRO A 273 -40.61 10.05 -3.07
C PRO A 273 -40.71 10.70 -1.69
N ALA A 274 -40.74 9.90 -0.62
CA ALA A 274 -40.86 10.41 0.76
C ALA A 274 -39.66 11.27 1.20
N ALA A 275 -38.44 10.91 0.79
CA ALA A 275 -37.24 11.68 1.11
C ALA A 275 -37.23 13.02 0.35
N TRP A 276 -37.58 12.98 -0.94
CA TRP A 276 -37.70 14.19 -1.77
C TRP A 276 -38.79 15.14 -1.27
N ALA A 277 -39.98 14.62 -0.99
CA ALA A 277 -41.08 15.43 -0.43
C ALA A 277 -40.70 16.05 0.92
N SER A 278 -39.93 15.34 1.76
CA SER A 278 -39.39 15.91 2.99
C SER A 278 -38.38 17.02 2.73
N ALA A 279 -37.54 16.90 1.70
CA ALA A 279 -36.57 17.91 1.33
C ALA A 279 -37.26 19.18 0.81
N VAL A 280 -38.25 19.02 -0.07
CA VAL A 280 -39.04 20.14 -0.61
C VAL A 280 -39.83 20.85 0.49
N ARG A 281 -40.46 20.11 1.42
CA ARG A 281 -41.18 20.73 2.55
C ARG A 281 -40.28 21.47 3.54
N ALA A 282 -39.07 20.96 3.77
CA ALA A 282 -38.14 21.53 4.74
C ALA A 282 -37.24 22.63 4.15
N GLY A 283 -37.17 22.72 2.82
CA GLY A 283 -36.32 23.63 2.08
C GLY A 283 -37.05 24.23 0.89
N ASP A 284 -36.59 23.88 -0.31
CA ASP A 284 -37.07 24.41 -1.59
C ASP A 284 -37.14 23.29 -2.62
N VAL A 285 -37.76 23.54 -3.77
CA VAL A 285 -37.68 22.67 -4.96
C VAL A 285 -36.33 22.83 -5.66
N LEU A 286 -35.96 21.89 -6.52
CA LEU A 286 -34.77 22.03 -7.37
C LEU A 286 -35.11 22.94 -8.56
N THR A 287 -34.45 24.09 -8.64
CA THR A 287 -34.78 25.13 -9.62
C THR A 287 -34.66 24.63 -11.06
N ALA A 288 -35.69 24.88 -11.86
CA ALA A 288 -35.85 24.49 -13.26
C ALA A 288 -35.73 22.98 -13.54
N ALA A 289 -35.98 22.13 -12.54
CA ALA A 289 -35.96 20.68 -12.71
C ALA A 289 -37.36 20.09 -12.91
N GLU A 290 -37.51 19.25 -13.93
CA GLU A 290 -38.69 18.40 -14.04
C GLU A 290 -38.53 17.21 -13.08
N VAL A 291 -39.64 16.79 -12.47
CA VAL A 291 -39.67 15.65 -11.55
C VAL A 291 -40.52 14.55 -12.16
N VAL A 292 -39.93 13.36 -12.28
CA VAL A 292 -40.59 12.16 -12.80
C VAL A 292 -40.57 11.07 -11.75
N GLU A 293 -41.60 10.23 -11.75
CA GLU A 293 -41.72 9.09 -10.86
C GLU A 293 -41.72 7.79 -11.66
N LEU A 294 -40.86 6.86 -11.23
CA LEU A 294 -40.83 5.48 -11.71
C LEU A 294 -42.05 4.75 -11.14
N LEU A 295 -42.91 4.30 -12.04
CA LEU A 295 -44.15 3.62 -11.70
C LEU A 295 -43.87 2.18 -11.24
N PRO A 296 -44.69 1.63 -10.33
CA PRO A 296 -44.70 0.20 -10.05
C PRO A 296 -44.94 -0.60 -11.32
N LEU A 297 -44.41 -1.83 -11.39
CA LEU A 297 -44.73 -2.76 -12.47
C LEU A 297 -46.18 -3.22 -12.32
N ASP A 298 -46.89 -3.32 -13.44
CA ASP A 298 -48.12 -4.10 -13.47
C ASP A 298 -47.80 -5.60 -13.51
N THR A 299 -48.77 -6.38 -13.03
CA THR A 299 -48.66 -7.84 -12.93
C THR A 299 -48.52 -8.50 -14.30
N GLU A 300 -49.07 -7.90 -15.35
CA GLU A 300 -49.03 -8.41 -16.71
C GLU A 300 -47.61 -8.34 -17.30
N ARG A 301 -46.91 -7.21 -17.14
CA ARG A 301 -45.51 -7.01 -17.56
C ARG A 301 -44.57 -7.85 -16.73
N ALA A 302 -44.79 -7.90 -15.41
CA ALA A 302 -44.02 -8.77 -14.52
C ALA A 302 -44.17 -10.24 -14.93
N GLY A 303 -45.40 -10.69 -15.20
CA GLY A 303 -45.72 -12.04 -15.67
C GLY A 303 -45.10 -12.33 -17.04
N SER A 304 -45.32 -11.46 -18.03
CA SER A 304 -44.73 -11.55 -19.36
C SER A 304 -43.20 -11.64 -19.31
N TYR A 305 -42.57 -10.89 -18.42
CA TYR A 305 -41.12 -10.95 -18.21
C TYR A 305 -40.68 -12.29 -17.62
N LEU A 306 -41.39 -12.81 -16.61
CA LEU A 306 -41.09 -14.09 -15.97
C LEU A 306 -41.30 -15.27 -16.93
N GLU A 307 -42.34 -15.26 -17.75
CA GLU A 307 -42.55 -16.28 -18.80
C GLU A 307 -41.46 -16.24 -19.86
N ARG A 308 -41.16 -15.04 -20.40
CA ARG A 308 -40.12 -14.87 -21.43
C ARG A 308 -38.72 -15.26 -20.96
N THR A 309 -38.47 -15.23 -19.65
CA THR A 309 -37.16 -15.55 -19.06
C THR A 309 -37.07 -16.99 -18.52
N ALA A 310 -38.19 -17.68 -18.36
CA ALA A 310 -38.22 -19.06 -17.91
C ALA A 310 -37.97 -20.04 -19.07
N ARG A 311 -37.46 -21.23 -18.74
CA ARG A 311 -37.29 -22.29 -19.75
C ARG A 311 -38.66 -22.74 -20.28
N PRO A 312 -38.87 -22.77 -21.61
CA PRO A 312 -40.07 -23.36 -22.19
C PRO A 312 -40.20 -24.84 -21.80
N ARG A 313 -41.43 -25.28 -21.58
CA ARG A 313 -41.85 -26.65 -21.33
C ARG A 313 -42.97 -26.99 -22.32
N ASP A 314 -43.07 -28.26 -22.68
CA ASP A 314 -44.19 -28.75 -23.49
C ASP A 314 -45.45 -28.76 -22.62
N GLY A 315 -46.40 -27.89 -22.95
CA GLY A 315 -47.68 -27.78 -22.28
C GLY A 315 -48.75 -28.63 -22.94
N ASP A 316 -49.90 -28.74 -22.29
CA ASP A 316 -51.04 -29.48 -22.81
C ASP A 316 -51.58 -28.80 -24.08
N GLY A 317 -51.88 -29.59 -25.12
CA GLY A 317 -52.39 -29.06 -26.39
C GLY A 317 -51.36 -28.32 -27.27
N GLY A 318 -50.06 -28.60 -27.14
CA GLY A 318 -49.02 -28.14 -28.07
C GLY A 318 -48.58 -26.67 -27.91
N HIS A 319 -49.05 -25.99 -26.86
CA HIS A 319 -48.61 -24.63 -26.52
C HIS A 319 -47.34 -24.68 -25.66
N ARG A 320 -46.40 -23.76 -25.90
CA ARG A 320 -45.21 -23.60 -25.05
C ARG A 320 -45.61 -22.96 -23.72
N GLU A 321 -45.47 -23.72 -22.62
CA GLU A 321 -45.71 -23.23 -21.26
C GLU A 321 -44.41 -23.01 -20.50
N THR A 322 -44.48 -22.39 -19.33
CA THR A 322 -43.33 -22.23 -18.42
C THR A 322 -43.72 -22.60 -16.98
N VAL A 323 -42.73 -22.66 -16.09
CA VAL A 323 -42.99 -22.88 -14.65
C VAL A 323 -43.87 -21.79 -14.03
N TRP A 324 -43.93 -20.58 -14.63
CA TRP A 324 -44.74 -19.47 -14.14
C TRP A 324 -46.17 -19.50 -14.66
N THR A 325 -46.45 -20.21 -15.75
CA THR A 325 -47.76 -20.19 -16.41
C THR A 325 -48.91 -20.62 -15.48
N PRO A 326 -48.80 -21.66 -14.63
CA PRO A 326 -49.84 -21.99 -13.65
C PRO A 326 -50.05 -20.88 -12.59
N VAL A 327 -48.96 -20.26 -12.13
CA VAL A 327 -48.98 -19.19 -11.13
C VAL A 327 -49.67 -17.94 -11.68
N LEU A 328 -49.32 -17.54 -12.91
CA LEU A 328 -49.90 -16.38 -13.57
C LEU A 328 -51.39 -16.58 -13.87
N ARG A 329 -51.80 -17.78 -14.30
CA ARG A 329 -53.22 -18.14 -14.45
C ARG A 329 -53.99 -18.01 -13.13
N ARG A 330 -53.35 -18.33 -12.00
CA ARG A 330 -53.96 -18.17 -10.67
C ARG A 330 -54.08 -16.71 -10.27
N LEU A 331 -53.02 -15.92 -10.44
CA LEU A 331 -53.01 -14.48 -10.13
C LEU A 331 -54.01 -13.68 -10.97
N ALA A 332 -54.30 -14.13 -12.19
CA ALA A 332 -55.33 -13.54 -13.04
C ALA A 332 -56.76 -13.76 -12.52
N ARG A 333 -56.98 -14.79 -11.68
CA ARG A 333 -58.31 -15.15 -11.15
C ARG A 333 -58.55 -14.61 -9.75
N GLU A 334 -57.50 -14.48 -8.94
CA GLU A 334 -57.62 -14.08 -7.53
C GLU A 334 -56.51 -13.12 -7.10
N PRO A 335 -56.83 -12.06 -6.33
CA PRO A 335 -55.84 -11.15 -5.78
C PRO A 335 -55.11 -11.82 -4.61
N LEU A 336 -53.84 -12.16 -4.82
CA LEU A 336 -52.97 -12.77 -3.81
C LEU A 336 -51.87 -11.81 -3.37
N PRO A 337 -51.25 -12.01 -2.18
CA PRO A 337 -50.14 -11.17 -1.70
C PRO A 337 -48.96 -11.07 -2.69
N LEU A 338 -48.76 -12.11 -3.52
CA LEU A 338 -47.76 -12.14 -4.58
C LEU A 338 -47.94 -11.02 -5.63
N CYS A 339 -49.17 -10.56 -5.89
CA CYS A 339 -49.42 -9.44 -6.82
C CYS A 339 -48.68 -8.18 -6.35
N ALA A 340 -48.76 -7.85 -5.06
CA ALA A 340 -48.08 -6.69 -4.50
C ALA A 340 -46.56 -6.81 -4.62
N VAL A 341 -46.01 -8.01 -4.44
CA VAL A 341 -44.56 -8.28 -4.57
C VAL A 341 -44.08 -8.10 -6.00
N LEU A 342 -44.82 -8.61 -6.99
CA LEU A 342 -44.46 -8.53 -8.41
C LEU A 342 -44.52 -7.11 -8.98
N THR A 343 -45.08 -6.14 -8.25
CA THR A 343 -45.03 -4.72 -8.64
C THR A 343 -43.64 -4.10 -8.47
N VAL A 344 -42.76 -4.73 -7.68
CA VAL A 344 -41.42 -4.22 -7.40
C VAL A 344 -40.40 -4.89 -8.33
N PRO A 345 -39.70 -4.17 -9.23
CA PRO A 345 -38.74 -4.74 -10.18
C PRO A 345 -37.65 -5.60 -9.53
N LEU A 346 -37.18 -5.21 -8.33
CA LEU A 346 -36.24 -6.01 -7.55
C LEU A 346 -36.80 -7.41 -7.24
N MET A 347 -38.05 -7.51 -6.82
CA MET A 347 -38.68 -8.77 -6.43
C MET A 347 -38.93 -9.66 -7.64
N VAL A 348 -39.31 -9.09 -8.78
CA VAL A 348 -39.39 -9.83 -10.06
C VAL A 348 -38.03 -10.42 -10.45
N ALA A 349 -36.96 -9.63 -10.28
CA ALA A 349 -35.60 -10.11 -10.55
C ALA A 349 -35.17 -11.23 -9.58
N LEU A 350 -35.51 -11.13 -8.29
CA LEU A 350 -35.24 -12.18 -7.29
C LEU A 350 -36.06 -13.45 -7.59
N ALA A 351 -37.34 -13.31 -7.92
CA ALA A 351 -38.23 -14.41 -8.29
C ALA A 351 -37.71 -15.16 -9.51
N ARG A 352 -37.23 -14.44 -10.54
CA ARG A 352 -36.55 -15.05 -11.69
C ARG A 352 -35.34 -15.88 -11.25
N THR A 353 -34.45 -15.32 -10.43
CA THR A 353 -33.24 -16.05 -9.98
C THR A 353 -33.58 -17.24 -9.08
N VAL A 354 -34.64 -17.16 -8.27
CA VAL A 354 -35.03 -18.24 -7.36
C VAL A 354 -35.77 -19.36 -8.09
N TYR A 355 -36.65 -19.07 -9.05
CA TYR A 355 -37.53 -20.07 -9.67
C TYR A 355 -37.27 -20.29 -11.17
N SER A 356 -37.02 -19.24 -11.96
CA SER A 356 -36.78 -19.40 -13.42
C SER A 356 -35.41 -19.98 -13.71
N ASP A 357 -34.40 -19.62 -12.91
CA ASP A 357 -33.01 -20.08 -13.08
C ASP A 357 -32.73 -21.40 -12.32
N THR A 358 -33.67 -21.91 -11.52
CA THR A 358 -33.54 -23.18 -10.77
C THR A 358 -34.65 -24.17 -11.13
N SER A 359 -34.71 -25.32 -10.44
CA SER A 359 -35.76 -26.33 -10.59
C SER A 359 -36.88 -26.21 -9.54
N ARG A 360 -36.94 -25.12 -8.77
CA ARG A 360 -38.01 -24.90 -7.78
C ARG A 360 -39.33 -24.55 -8.46
N ASP A 361 -40.43 -24.99 -7.85
CA ASP A 361 -41.78 -24.68 -8.31
C ASP A 361 -42.26 -23.35 -7.70
N PRO A 362 -42.56 -22.31 -8.51
CA PRO A 362 -43.08 -21.05 -8.02
C PRO A 362 -44.50 -21.15 -7.43
N ALA A 363 -45.20 -22.27 -7.59
CA ALA A 363 -46.50 -22.49 -6.96
C ALA A 363 -46.47 -22.39 -5.43
N GLU A 364 -45.30 -22.57 -4.77
CA GLU A 364 -45.17 -22.37 -3.32
C GLU A 364 -45.49 -20.93 -2.89
N LEU A 365 -45.33 -19.95 -3.77
CA LEU A 365 -45.65 -18.55 -3.49
C LEU A 365 -47.17 -18.27 -3.41
N LEU A 366 -48.00 -19.23 -3.79
CA LEU A 366 -49.45 -19.15 -3.71
C LEU A 366 -50.00 -19.67 -2.37
N ASP A 367 -49.15 -20.29 -1.54
CA ASP A 367 -49.53 -20.82 -0.23
C ASP A 367 -49.73 -19.68 0.78
N THR A 368 -50.99 -19.29 0.97
CA THR A 368 -51.39 -18.22 1.88
C THR A 368 -51.30 -18.59 3.35
N ALA A 369 -51.20 -19.89 3.70
CA ALA A 369 -50.96 -20.32 5.07
C ALA A 369 -49.48 -20.14 5.45
N ARG A 370 -48.57 -20.38 4.49
CA ARG A 370 -47.14 -20.18 4.66
C ARG A 370 -46.72 -18.72 4.47
N PHE A 371 -47.36 -18.01 3.55
CA PHE A 371 -47.06 -16.62 3.20
C PHE A 371 -48.32 -15.75 3.26
N PRO A 372 -48.81 -15.41 4.48
CA PRO A 372 -50.03 -14.65 4.63
C PRO A 372 -49.90 -13.21 4.12
N THR A 373 -48.69 -12.63 4.12
CA THR A 373 -48.46 -11.24 3.68
C THR A 373 -47.44 -11.14 2.55
N ALA A 374 -47.48 -10.02 1.82
CA ALA A 374 -46.47 -9.69 0.81
C ALA A 374 -45.06 -9.59 1.43
N GLY A 375 -44.97 -9.15 2.70
CA GLY A 375 -43.72 -9.11 3.45
C GLY A 375 -43.08 -10.48 3.64
N ASP A 376 -43.89 -11.52 3.93
CA ASP A 376 -43.39 -12.88 4.10
C ASP A 376 -42.80 -13.43 2.79
N ILE A 377 -43.43 -13.10 1.66
CA ILE A 377 -42.92 -13.46 0.33
C ILE A 377 -41.63 -12.67 0.02
N GLU A 378 -41.57 -11.37 0.31
CA GLU A 378 -40.35 -10.56 0.14
C GLU A 378 -39.18 -11.15 0.95
N GLU A 379 -39.42 -11.50 2.21
CA GLU A 379 -38.41 -12.11 3.07
C GLU A 379 -37.96 -13.48 2.55
N HIS A 380 -38.90 -14.33 2.12
CA HIS A 380 -38.59 -15.62 1.51
C HIS A 380 -37.71 -15.46 0.26
N LEU A 381 -38.06 -14.54 -0.64
CA LEU A 381 -37.28 -14.29 -1.85
C LEU A 381 -35.86 -13.79 -1.53
N LEU A 382 -35.71 -12.93 -0.53
CA LEU A 382 -34.40 -12.44 -0.08
C LEU A 382 -33.56 -13.56 0.57
N ASP A 383 -34.17 -14.39 1.42
CA ASP A 383 -33.50 -15.48 2.12
C ASP A 383 -33.16 -16.65 1.18
N ALA A 384 -33.99 -16.89 0.16
CA ALA A 384 -33.77 -17.89 -0.88
C ALA A 384 -32.77 -17.44 -1.96
N PHE A 385 -32.56 -16.13 -2.13
CA PHE A 385 -31.70 -15.60 -3.19
C PHE A 385 -30.27 -16.14 -3.14
N VAL A 386 -29.58 -16.04 -1.98
CA VAL A 386 -28.18 -16.48 -1.87
C VAL A 386 -28.05 -18.00 -2.09
N PRO A 387 -28.85 -18.87 -1.44
CA PRO A 387 -28.82 -20.30 -1.72
C PRO A 387 -29.07 -20.64 -3.19
N SER A 388 -30.08 -20.01 -3.82
CA SER A 388 -30.43 -20.24 -5.23
C SER A 388 -29.33 -19.76 -6.17
N ALA A 389 -28.77 -18.58 -5.93
CA ALA A 389 -27.66 -18.04 -6.70
C ALA A 389 -26.42 -18.95 -6.65
N PHE A 390 -26.24 -19.75 -5.59
CA PHE A 390 -25.14 -20.70 -5.39
C PHE A 390 -25.52 -22.18 -5.64
N ALA A 391 -26.70 -22.46 -6.20
CA ALA A 391 -27.27 -23.81 -6.29
C ALA A 391 -26.41 -24.81 -7.09
N ASP A 392 -25.76 -24.39 -8.18
CA ASP A 392 -24.91 -25.28 -9.02
C ASP A 392 -23.75 -25.92 -8.26
N GLY A 393 -23.36 -25.32 -7.13
CA GLY A 393 -22.28 -25.80 -6.28
C GLY A 393 -22.67 -26.86 -5.25
N GLY A 394 -23.95 -27.24 -5.20
CA GLY A 394 -24.52 -28.15 -4.23
C GLY A 394 -24.91 -27.50 -2.89
N PRO A 395 -25.74 -28.16 -2.07
CA PRO A 395 -26.37 -27.57 -0.88
C PRO A 395 -25.35 -27.16 0.20
N ARG A 396 -24.30 -27.94 0.41
CA ARG A 396 -23.25 -27.63 1.39
C ARG A 396 -22.52 -26.32 1.05
N ARG A 397 -22.23 -26.10 -0.25
CA ARG A 397 -21.53 -24.91 -0.72
C ARG A 397 -22.42 -23.67 -0.68
N ALA A 398 -23.70 -23.81 -1.01
CA ALA A 398 -24.69 -22.75 -0.86
C ALA A 398 -24.83 -22.31 0.61
N ALA A 399 -24.92 -23.27 1.54
CA ALA A 399 -24.98 -22.99 2.98
C ALA A 399 -23.69 -22.31 3.49
N GLU A 400 -22.52 -22.74 3.01
CA GLU A 400 -21.26 -22.07 3.34
C GLU A 400 -21.21 -20.64 2.78
N ALA A 401 -21.61 -20.44 1.52
CA ALA A 401 -21.63 -19.12 0.90
C ALA A 401 -22.52 -18.14 1.66
N ARG A 402 -23.72 -18.59 2.06
CA ARG A 402 -24.64 -17.81 2.91
C ARG A 402 -23.97 -17.39 4.23
N ARG A 403 -23.42 -18.34 5.01
CA ARG A 403 -22.75 -18.03 6.29
C ARG A 403 -21.61 -17.02 6.12
N ARG A 404 -20.83 -17.12 5.04
CA ARG A 404 -19.73 -16.19 4.74
C ARG A 404 -20.23 -14.79 4.37
N LEU A 405 -21.33 -14.70 3.61
CA LEU A 405 -21.94 -13.42 3.27
C LEU A 405 -22.61 -12.75 4.47
N GLU A 406 -23.22 -13.51 5.39
CA GLU A 406 -23.72 -13.02 6.67
C GLU A 406 -22.60 -12.45 7.55
N GLN A 407 -21.44 -13.13 7.62
CA GLN A 407 -20.25 -12.61 8.31
C GLN A 407 -19.74 -11.32 7.67
N LEU A 408 -19.67 -11.27 6.33
CA LEU A 408 -19.23 -10.09 5.61
C LEU A 408 -20.19 -8.91 5.79
N ALA A 409 -21.50 -9.16 5.76
CA ALA A 409 -22.52 -8.14 5.95
C ALA A 409 -22.43 -7.49 7.34
N ARG A 410 -22.30 -8.30 8.39
CA ARG A 410 -22.08 -7.84 9.77
C ARG A 410 -20.82 -7.01 9.92
N GLU A 411 -19.71 -7.46 9.33
CA GLU A 411 -18.45 -6.74 9.38
C GLU A 411 -18.56 -5.37 8.69
N LEU A 412 -19.17 -5.30 7.51
CA LEU A 412 -19.38 -4.04 6.79
C LEU A 412 -20.31 -3.07 7.54
N GLU A 413 -21.39 -3.57 8.15
CA GLU A 413 -22.27 -2.76 9.00
C GLU A 413 -21.55 -2.23 10.25
N SER A 414 -20.78 -3.07 10.94
CA SER A 414 -20.04 -2.66 12.15
C SER A 414 -19.01 -1.55 11.89
N ARG A 415 -18.51 -1.46 10.64
CA ARG A 415 -17.57 -0.42 10.19
C ARG A 415 -18.25 0.85 9.69
N GLY A 416 -19.58 0.82 9.51
CA GLY A 416 -20.33 1.92 8.88
C GLY A 416 -19.98 2.11 7.40
N THR A 417 -19.46 1.07 6.72
CA THR A 417 -19.02 1.15 5.32
C THR A 417 -19.75 0.12 4.47
N GLY A 418 -20.42 0.53 3.39
CA GLY A 418 -21.00 -0.40 2.40
C GLY A 418 -19.99 -1.01 1.42
N ARG A 419 -18.71 -0.59 1.49
CA ARG A 419 -17.63 -0.90 0.55
C ARG A 419 -16.58 -1.81 1.17
N LEU A 420 -16.13 -2.79 0.41
CA LEU A 420 -15.03 -3.68 0.74
C LEU A 420 -13.88 -3.50 -0.24
N ALA A 421 -12.77 -2.94 0.24
CA ALA A 421 -11.48 -2.95 -0.44
C ALA A 421 -10.56 -4.03 0.13
N TRP A 422 -9.83 -4.73 -0.74
CA TRP A 422 -8.94 -5.80 -0.27
C TRP A 422 -7.72 -5.28 0.50
N TRP A 423 -7.25 -4.06 0.23
CA TRP A 423 -6.14 -3.44 0.95
C TRP A 423 -6.58 -2.85 2.29
N GLU A 424 -7.87 -2.55 2.47
CA GLU A 424 -8.43 -2.06 3.74
C GLU A 424 -8.74 -3.19 4.72
N LEU A 425 -8.67 -4.45 4.29
CA LEU A 425 -8.86 -5.61 5.17
C LEU A 425 -7.91 -5.60 6.37
N GLU A 426 -6.71 -4.99 6.27
CA GLU A 426 -5.77 -4.88 7.40
C GLU A 426 -6.38 -4.17 8.63
N SER A 427 -7.40 -3.33 8.42
CA SER A 427 -8.15 -2.69 9.50
C SER A 427 -8.94 -3.69 10.35
N ALA A 428 -9.21 -4.89 9.84
CA ALA A 428 -9.84 -6.00 10.57
C ALA A 428 -8.94 -6.59 11.66
N LEU A 429 -7.63 -6.38 11.58
CA LEU A 429 -6.67 -6.96 12.51
C LEU A 429 -6.66 -6.18 13.84
N PRO A 430 -6.49 -6.88 14.98
CA PRO A 430 -6.15 -6.22 16.24
C PRO A 430 -4.92 -5.31 16.08
N ARG A 431 -4.90 -4.16 16.77
CA ARG A 431 -3.84 -3.15 16.63
C ARG A 431 -2.44 -3.74 16.82
N VAL A 432 -2.29 -4.66 17.78
CA VAL A 432 -1.04 -5.36 18.09
C VAL A 432 -0.61 -6.22 16.90
N VAL A 433 -1.48 -7.11 16.42
CA VAL A 433 -1.20 -7.99 15.27
C VAL A 433 -0.83 -7.16 14.04
N ARG A 434 -1.54 -6.07 13.77
CA ARG A 434 -1.25 -5.18 12.64
C ARG A 434 0.14 -4.53 12.73
N ALA A 435 0.59 -4.15 13.93
CA ALA A 435 1.90 -3.53 14.13
C ALA A 435 3.04 -4.54 13.86
N TYR A 436 2.94 -5.74 14.44
CA TYR A 436 3.98 -6.77 14.33
C TYR A 436 3.97 -7.55 13.02
N ALA A 437 2.82 -7.68 12.38
CA ALA A 437 2.64 -8.41 11.12
C ALA A 437 3.66 -7.99 10.04
N THR A 438 3.91 -6.69 9.94
CA THR A 438 4.86 -6.15 8.96
C THR A 438 6.28 -6.67 9.19
N GLY A 439 6.75 -6.65 10.45
CA GLY A 439 8.10 -7.12 10.80
C GLY A 439 8.25 -8.62 10.58
N LEU A 440 7.25 -9.40 11.02
CA LEU A 440 7.24 -10.85 10.82
C LEU A 440 7.30 -11.23 9.33
N LEU A 441 6.60 -10.49 8.47
CA LEU A 441 6.63 -10.76 7.03
C LEU A 441 7.95 -10.36 6.38
N ALA A 442 8.58 -9.27 6.83
CA ALA A 442 9.91 -8.89 6.35
C ALA A 442 10.92 -9.99 6.67
N ILE A 443 10.87 -10.54 7.89
CA ILE A 443 11.70 -11.67 8.33
C ILE A 443 11.40 -12.92 7.49
N ILE A 444 10.14 -13.33 7.36
CA ILE A 444 9.78 -14.51 6.56
C ILE A 444 10.25 -14.36 5.10
N ALA A 445 10.10 -13.18 4.51
CA ALA A 445 10.55 -12.90 3.15
C ALA A 445 12.08 -12.92 3.03
N ALA A 446 12.81 -12.41 4.01
CA ALA A 446 14.27 -12.52 4.08
C ALA A 446 14.72 -13.98 4.27
N CYS A 447 14.10 -14.70 5.20
CA CYS A 447 14.37 -16.11 5.47
C CYS A 447 14.07 -17.02 4.28
N ALA A 448 13.03 -16.73 3.49
CA ALA A 448 12.73 -17.49 2.27
C ALA A 448 13.83 -17.40 1.20
N LEU A 449 14.71 -16.39 1.29
CA LEU A 449 15.87 -16.21 0.41
C LEU A 449 17.14 -16.91 0.93
N LEU A 450 17.16 -17.37 2.20
CA LEU A 450 18.30 -18.02 2.85
C LEU A 450 18.58 -19.48 2.43
N PRO A 451 17.60 -20.33 2.04
CA PRO A 451 17.90 -21.70 1.60
C PRO A 451 18.78 -21.78 0.34
N ALA A 452 18.66 -20.79 -0.56
CA ALA A 452 19.52 -20.69 -1.75
C ALA A 452 20.98 -20.36 -1.37
N LEU A 453 21.18 -19.70 -0.23
CA LEU A 453 22.47 -19.39 0.39
C LEU A 453 23.08 -20.60 1.10
N ALA A 454 22.24 -21.35 1.83
CA ALA A 454 22.67 -22.54 2.57
C ALA A 454 23.17 -23.67 1.64
N LEU A 455 22.54 -23.85 0.47
CA LEU A 455 22.96 -24.81 -0.56
C LEU A 455 24.29 -24.43 -1.26
N ALA A 456 24.71 -23.17 -1.15
CA ALA A 456 25.94 -22.66 -1.75
C ALA A 456 27.12 -22.63 -0.75
N ARG A 457 26.89 -22.93 0.53
CA ARG A 457 27.94 -23.10 1.52
C ARG A 457 28.54 -24.49 1.39
N SER A 458 29.84 -24.57 1.14
CA SER A 458 30.57 -25.84 1.21
C SER A 458 30.45 -26.41 2.64
N PRO A 459 30.16 -27.71 2.82
CA PRO A 459 30.07 -28.36 4.13
C PRO A 459 31.40 -28.40 4.92
N SER A 460 32.48 -27.85 4.37
CA SER A 460 33.82 -27.88 4.96
C SER A 460 34.05 -26.94 6.14
N HIS A 461 33.16 -25.99 6.40
CA HIS A 461 33.23 -25.10 7.55
C HIS A 461 31.99 -25.33 8.41
N GLY A 462 32.15 -26.09 9.50
CA GLY A 462 31.07 -26.40 10.42
C GLY A 462 30.34 -25.11 10.82
N SER A 463 29.04 -25.06 10.56
CA SER A 463 28.17 -23.99 11.03
C SER A 463 28.22 -23.96 12.55
N ALA A 464 29.07 -23.11 13.13
CA ALA A 464 28.95 -22.74 14.52
C ALA A 464 27.59 -22.05 14.62
N VAL A 465 26.62 -22.77 15.18
CA VAL A 465 25.31 -22.23 15.48
C VAL A 465 25.58 -21.11 16.48
N GLU A 466 25.39 -19.86 16.05
CA GLU A 466 25.19 -18.74 16.97
C GLU A 466 24.19 -19.19 18.03
N ASP A 467 24.40 -18.82 19.30
CA ASP A 467 23.49 -19.20 20.38
C ASP A 467 22.03 -18.97 19.91
N PRO A 468 21.17 -20.00 19.86
CA PRO A 468 19.80 -19.84 19.37
C PRO A 468 19.05 -18.74 20.11
N ALA A 469 19.43 -18.43 21.36
CA ALA A 469 18.89 -17.28 22.09
C ALA A 469 19.24 -15.93 21.44
N SER A 470 20.49 -15.73 20.99
CA SER A 470 20.94 -14.53 20.28
C SER A 470 20.23 -14.34 18.94
N VAL A 471 20.04 -15.41 18.17
CA VAL A 471 19.29 -15.37 16.91
C VAL A 471 17.83 -14.96 17.16
N VAL A 472 17.19 -15.56 18.17
CA VAL A 472 15.82 -15.22 18.54
C VAL A 472 15.72 -13.76 19.02
N ALA A 473 16.69 -13.28 19.77
CA ALA A 473 16.76 -11.89 20.23
C ALA A 473 16.87 -10.91 19.07
N GLY A 474 17.78 -11.16 18.12
CA GLY A 474 17.95 -10.34 16.92
C GLY A 474 16.66 -10.25 16.10
N LEU A 475 16.02 -11.40 15.83
CA LEU A 475 14.75 -11.46 15.12
C LEU A 475 13.61 -10.74 15.87
N LEU A 476 13.52 -10.90 17.18
CA LEU A 476 12.57 -10.15 18.01
C LEU A 476 12.82 -8.64 17.92
N GLY A 477 14.09 -8.24 17.97
CA GLY A 477 14.55 -6.87 17.80
C GLY A 477 14.07 -6.30 16.47
N GLU A 478 14.30 -7.02 15.37
CA GLU A 478 13.85 -6.63 14.05
C GLU A 478 12.33 -6.44 13.98
N THR A 479 11.54 -7.36 14.55
CA THR A 479 10.07 -7.19 14.56
C THR A 479 9.62 -5.94 15.30
N LEU A 480 10.24 -5.64 16.45
CA LEU A 480 9.98 -4.45 17.26
C LEU A 480 10.40 -3.18 16.51
N GLY A 481 11.56 -3.20 15.86
CA GLY A 481 12.08 -2.08 15.06
C GLY A 481 11.18 -1.74 13.87
N TYR A 482 10.67 -2.75 13.15
CA TYR A 482 9.66 -2.54 12.09
C TYR A 482 8.36 -1.96 12.63
N ALA A 483 7.83 -2.52 13.73
CA ALA A 483 6.61 -2.04 14.35
C ALA A 483 6.75 -0.56 14.77
N PHE A 484 7.88 -0.21 15.38
CA PHE A 484 8.22 1.17 15.75
C PHE A 484 8.35 2.07 14.51
N GLY A 485 9.10 1.64 13.50
CA GLY A 485 9.29 2.39 12.26
C GLY A 485 7.98 2.70 11.54
N VAL A 486 7.08 1.72 11.43
CA VAL A 486 5.75 1.91 10.83
C VAL A 486 4.92 2.88 11.66
N ALA A 487 4.94 2.76 12.99
CA ALA A 487 4.14 3.58 13.90
C ALA A 487 4.64 5.03 14.01
N PHE A 488 5.94 5.29 13.87
CA PHE A 488 6.52 6.61 14.16
C PHE A 488 7.17 7.28 12.94
N LEU A 489 7.80 6.55 12.02
CA LEU A 489 8.57 7.14 10.91
C LEU A 489 7.75 7.30 9.62
N LEU A 490 6.76 6.43 9.37
CA LEU A 490 5.87 6.55 8.21
C LEU A 490 4.79 7.63 8.44
N PRO A 491 4.36 8.38 7.41
CA PRO A 491 3.22 9.31 7.48
C PRO A 491 1.86 8.60 7.51
N ALA A 492 0.87 9.17 8.20
CA ALA A 492 -0.43 8.54 8.41
C ALA A 492 -1.30 8.45 7.13
N ARG A 493 -1.26 9.45 6.23
CA ARG A 493 -2.03 9.48 4.99
C ARG A 493 -1.17 9.84 3.79
N ALA A 494 -1.49 9.24 2.63
CA ALA A 494 -0.88 9.62 1.35
C ALA A 494 -1.39 11.00 0.91
N GLY A 495 -0.49 11.91 0.51
CA GLY A 495 -0.86 13.15 -0.19
C GLY A 495 -1.23 14.36 0.67
N LEU A 496 -1.56 14.19 1.95
CA LEU A 496 -1.65 15.32 2.88
C LEU A 496 -0.24 15.58 3.44
N ARG A 497 0.37 16.69 3.06
CA ARG A 497 1.53 17.29 3.73
C ARG A 497 1.09 17.73 5.14
N ASP A 498 0.78 16.77 5.99
CA ASP A 498 0.10 16.99 7.29
C ASP A 498 1.03 17.65 8.32
N HIS A 499 2.32 17.79 8.04
CA HIS A 499 3.27 18.44 8.95
C HIS A 499 4.15 19.42 8.18
N ARG A 500 4.32 20.63 8.71
CA ARG A 500 5.15 21.68 8.12
C ARG A 500 6.61 21.25 7.90
N ASN A 501 7.13 20.21 8.59
CA ASN A 501 8.49 19.67 8.41
C ASN A 501 8.61 18.15 8.74
N PRO A 502 8.28 17.22 7.82
CA PRO A 502 8.33 15.77 8.09
C PRO A 502 9.74 15.24 8.33
N LEU A 503 10.76 15.84 7.69
CA LEU A 503 12.16 15.43 7.85
C LEU A 503 12.71 15.72 9.25
N LEU A 504 12.37 16.87 9.85
CA LEU A 504 12.80 17.19 11.22
C LEU A 504 12.23 16.20 12.22
N ARG A 505 10.97 15.79 12.04
CA ARG A 505 10.35 14.75 12.86
C ARG A 505 11.07 13.41 12.70
N GLN A 506 11.37 12.99 11.47
CA GLN A 506 12.11 11.74 11.22
C GLN A 506 13.51 11.78 11.81
N LEU A 507 14.23 12.90 11.68
CA LEU A 507 15.53 13.11 12.31
C LEU A 507 15.45 13.01 13.84
N ALA A 508 14.52 13.75 14.47
CA ALA A 508 14.37 13.77 15.92
C ALA A 508 14.00 12.40 16.49
N VAL A 509 13.01 11.72 15.89
CA VAL A 509 12.56 10.39 16.32
C VAL A 509 13.67 9.35 16.15
N THR A 510 14.34 9.34 15.00
CA THR A 510 15.41 8.36 14.72
C THR A 510 16.59 8.60 15.66
N THR A 511 17.00 9.85 15.87
CA THR A 511 18.12 10.19 16.75
C THR A 511 17.80 9.82 18.20
N ALA A 512 16.60 10.16 18.69
CA ALA A 512 16.18 9.82 20.05
C ALA A 512 16.13 8.30 20.27
N ALA A 513 15.48 7.55 19.38
CA ALA A 513 15.39 6.10 19.47
C ALA A 513 16.77 5.42 19.35
N ALA A 514 17.58 5.84 18.36
CA ALA A 514 18.94 5.32 18.19
C ALA A 514 19.79 5.58 19.42
N THR A 515 19.71 6.77 20.03
CA THR A 515 20.45 7.12 21.25
C THR A 515 20.09 6.19 22.41
N VAL A 516 18.79 5.95 22.65
CA VAL A 516 18.35 5.03 23.72
C VAL A 516 18.88 3.61 23.50
N LEU A 517 18.78 3.10 22.28
CA LEU A 517 19.25 1.75 21.93
C LEU A 517 20.76 1.62 22.09
N TRP A 518 21.51 2.61 21.60
CA TRP A 518 22.98 2.64 21.69
C TRP A 518 23.48 2.83 23.12
N VAL A 519 22.78 3.61 23.95
CA VAL A 519 23.06 3.66 25.39
C VAL A 519 22.83 2.27 26.01
N GLY A 520 21.73 1.60 25.65
CA GLY A 520 21.48 0.21 26.04
C GLY A 520 22.64 -0.72 25.67
N VAL A 521 23.08 -0.67 24.41
CA VAL A 521 24.25 -1.43 23.93
C VAL A 521 25.50 -1.08 24.73
N GLY A 522 25.80 0.21 24.97
CA GLY A 522 26.99 0.64 25.72
C GLY A 522 26.97 0.30 27.22
N LEU A 523 25.79 0.02 27.78
CA LEU A 523 25.61 -0.47 29.15
C LEU A 523 25.71 -2.00 29.24
N THR A 524 25.33 -2.72 28.20
CA THR A 524 25.31 -4.19 28.18
C THR A 524 26.56 -4.81 27.55
N ASP A 525 27.20 -4.11 26.62
CA ASP A 525 28.37 -4.57 25.86
C ASP A 525 29.61 -3.70 26.14
N ASP A 526 30.79 -4.31 26.19
CA ASP A 526 32.03 -3.60 26.47
C ASP A 526 32.65 -3.00 25.19
N LEU A 527 32.19 -1.81 24.82
CA LEU A 527 32.68 -1.05 23.67
C LEU A 527 34.16 -0.64 23.79
N ARG A 528 34.81 -0.81 24.95
CA ARG A 528 36.21 -0.43 25.14
C ARG A 528 37.18 -1.32 24.36
N PHE A 529 36.78 -2.55 24.04
CA PHE A 529 37.49 -3.42 23.10
C PHE A 529 37.33 -2.97 21.63
N GLY A 530 36.50 -1.96 21.38
CA GLY A 530 36.17 -1.37 20.09
C GLY A 530 34.86 -1.89 19.50
N PHE A 531 34.31 -1.16 18.52
CA PHE A 531 33.07 -1.53 17.83
C PHE A 531 33.33 -2.02 16.41
N ARG A 532 32.75 -3.15 16.04
CA ARG A 532 32.75 -3.71 14.68
C ARG A 532 31.38 -4.32 14.37
N PHE A 533 30.93 -4.19 13.14
CA PHE A 533 29.79 -4.92 12.61
C PHE A 533 30.11 -6.43 12.62
N GLY A 534 29.18 -7.26 13.11
CA GLY A 534 29.40 -8.70 13.24
C GLY A 534 30.41 -9.11 14.33
N ALA A 535 30.77 -8.21 15.25
CA ALA A 535 31.51 -8.59 16.45
C ALA A 535 30.66 -9.52 17.34
N VAL A 536 31.31 -10.46 18.02
CA VAL A 536 30.63 -11.35 18.97
C VAL A 536 30.19 -10.52 20.18
N THR A 537 28.90 -10.24 20.27
CA THR A 537 28.22 -9.57 21.38
C THR A 537 28.05 -10.52 22.57
N ASP A 538 28.26 -10.02 23.79
CA ASP A 538 28.01 -10.81 25.00
C ASP A 538 26.55 -10.58 25.44
N GLY A 539 25.65 -11.52 25.10
CA GLY A 539 24.31 -11.62 25.67
C GLY A 539 23.14 -11.15 24.78
N LEU A 540 21.93 -11.42 25.26
CA LEU A 540 20.66 -11.28 24.52
C LEU A 540 20.30 -9.82 24.16
N LEU A 541 20.65 -8.86 25.03
CA LEU A 541 20.20 -7.47 24.90
C LEU A 541 20.89 -6.69 23.76
N PRO A 542 22.23 -6.75 23.58
CA PRO A 542 22.89 -6.17 22.41
C PRO A 542 22.30 -6.64 21.07
N ASP A 543 21.97 -7.93 20.94
CA ASP A 543 21.41 -8.52 19.72
C ASP A 543 19.99 -8.00 19.45
N LEU A 544 19.17 -7.92 20.50
CA LEU A 544 17.83 -7.32 20.46
C LEU A 544 17.90 -5.84 20.01
N PHE A 545 18.80 -5.05 20.58
CA PHE A 545 18.96 -3.63 20.24
C PHE A 545 19.51 -3.44 18.83
N GLY A 546 20.46 -4.29 18.41
CA GLY A 546 21.01 -4.31 17.06
C GLY A 546 19.94 -4.59 16.01
N GLY A 547 19.15 -5.65 16.19
CA GLY A 547 18.03 -5.99 15.32
C GLY A 547 16.98 -4.87 15.25
N PHE A 548 16.66 -4.25 16.39
CA PHE A 548 15.74 -3.12 16.44
C PHE A 548 16.25 -1.94 15.62
N LEU A 549 17.50 -1.52 15.87
CA LEU A 549 18.12 -0.38 15.20
C LEU A 549 18.14 -0.62 13.68
N PHE A 550 18.50 -1.83 13.27
CA PHE A 550 18.55 -2.24 11.87
C PHE A 550 17.19 -2.11 11.17
N ALA A 551 16.14 -2.74 11.71
CA ALA A 551 14.79 -2.68 11.13
C ALA A 551 14.16 -1.28 11.16
N MET A 552 14.46 -0.49 12.21
CA MET A 552 14.05 0.92 12.29
C MET A 552 14.69 1.74 11.15
N LEU A 553 15.99 1.60 10.93
CA LEU A 553 16.72 2.29 9.86
C LEU A 553 16.24 1.86 8.46
N LEU A 554 15.91 0.58 8.26
CA LEU A 554 15.29 0.13 7.01
C LEU A 554 13.94 0.81 6.77
N THR A 555 13.12 0.93 7.82
CA THR A 555 11.80 1.59 7.73
C THR A 555 11.93 3.10 7.49
N LEU A 556 12.98 3.74 8.00
CA LEU A 556 13.31 5.15 7.74
C LEU A 556 13.42 5.44 6.25
N PHE A 557 14.09 4.58 5.47
CA PHE A 557 14.25 4.78 4.02
C PHE A 557 12.90 4.94 3.32
N PHE A 558 11.93 4.10 3.66
CA PHE A 558 10.59 4.17 3.09
C PHE A 558 9.79 5.37 3.64
N GLY A 559 10.03 5.77 4.89
CA GLY A 559 9.48 6.99 5.47
C GLY A 559 9.96 8.24 4.73
N VAL A 560 11.25 8.35 4.42
CA VAL A 560 11.83 9.46 3.65
C VAL A 560 11.33 9.44 2.20
N ALA A 561 11.16 8.24 1.63
CA ALA A 561 10.57 8.06 0.30
C ALA A 561 9.08 8.47 0.23
N GLY A 562 8.41 8.59 1.38
CA GLY A 562 7.02 9.02 1.49
C GLY A 562 5.98 7.89 1.43
N LEU A 563 6.38 6.66 1.76
CA LEU A 563 5.46 5.53 1.85
C LEU A 563 4.45 5.75 2.99
N PRO A 564 3.13 5.80 2.72
CA PRO A 564 2.14 5.94 3.78
C PRO A 564 2.11 4.71 4.69
N ARG A 565 1.72 4.93 5.95
CA ARG A 565 1.41 3.87 6.92
C ARG A 565 0.37 2.90 6.40
N HIS A 566 -0.61 3.39 5.65
CA HIS A 566 -1.65 2.59 5.01
C HIS A 566 -1.36 2.54 3.50
N PRO A 567 -0.75 1.45 3.00
CA PRO A 567 -0.37 1.34 1.60
C PRO A 567 -1.63 1.24 0.74
N VAL A 568 -1.67 2.06 -0.31
CA VAL A 568 -2.64 1.91 -1.40
C VAL A 568 -2.05 1.02 -2.49
N PRO A 569 -2.88 0.25 -3.23
CA PRO A 569 -2.38 -0.62 -4.28
C PRO A 569 -1.62 0.17 -5.35
N LEU A 570 -0.50 -0.37 -5.81
CA LEU A 570 0.42 0.23 -6.76
C LEU A 570 0.16 -0.24 -8.20
N ASN A 571 0.58 0.59 -9.16
CA ASN A 571 0.59 0.30 -10.60
C ASN A 571 2.01 0.05 -11.11
N LEU A 572 2.12 -0.39 -12.38
CA LEU A 572 3.37 -0.50 -13.12
C LEU A 572 3.56 0.75 -13.99
N PRO A 573 4.48 1.69 -13.65
CA PRO A 573 4.59 2.99 -14.32
C PRO A 573 4.86 2.93 -15.83
N TRP A 574 5.52 1.87 -16.28
CA TRP A 574 5.88 1.65 -17.69
C TRP A 574 4.81 0.95 -18.51
N ALA A 575 3.80 0.34 -17.89
CA ALA A 575 2.89 -0.59 -18.56
C ALA A 575 2.02 0.07 -19.66
N GLY A 576 1.86 1.40 -19.62
CA GLY A 576 1.18 2.18 -20.67
C GLY A 576 2.08 2.61 -21.85
N SER A 577 3.41 2.42 -21.77
CA SER A 577 4.36 2.82 -22.82
C SER A 577 4.94 1.60 -23.55
N TYR A 578 5.12 1.69 -24.87
CA TYR A 578 5.80 0.64 -25.63
C TYR A 578 7.28 0.55 -25.24
N TRP A 579 7.99 1.68 -25.30
CA TRP A 579 9.41 1.78 -24.98
C TRP A 579 9.75 1.38 -23.54
N GLY A 580 8.93 1.77 -22.55
CA GLY A 580 9.15 1.37 -21.16
C GLY A 580 8.97 -0.13 -20.94
N ARG A 581 8.01 -0.78 -21.63
CA ARG A 581 7.87 -2.24 -21.57
C ARG A 581 9.03 -2.96 -22.23
N ALA A 582 9.44 -2.50 -23.42
CA ALA A 582 10.60 -3.05 -24.11
C ALA A 582 11.85 -2.95 -23.23
N ALA A 583 12.11 -1.78 -22.61
CA ALA A 583 13.22 -1.60 -21.69
C ALA A 583 13.16 -2.56 -20.49
N VAL A 584 12.00 -2.71 -19.84
CA VAL A 584 11.83 -3.63 -18.70
C VAL A 584 12.03 -5.09 -19.11
N LEU A 585 11.54 -5.49 -20.28
CA LEU A 585 11.74 -6.84 -20.82
C LEU A 585 13.20 -7.10 -21.15
N MET A 586 13.89 -6.14 -21.78
CA MET A 586 15.32 -6.25 -22.07
C MET A 586 16.13 -6.37 -20.78
N CYS A 587 15.92 -5.49 -19.80
CA CYS A 587 16.60 -5.58 -18.50
C CYS A 587 16.32 -6.92 -17.80
N GLY A 588 15.07 -7.39 -17.83
CA GLY A 588 14.69 -8.68 -17.26
C GLY A 588 15.38 -9.86 -17.96
N ALA A 589 15.49 -9.82 -19.29
CA ALA A 589 16.18 -10.84 -20.08
C ALA A 589 17.69 -10.84 -19.80
N THR A 590 18.33 -9.67 -19.74
CA THR A 590 19.75 -9.53 -19.42
C THR A 590 20.06 -10.09 -18.03
N LEU A 591 19.28 -9.74 -17.00
CA LEU A 591 19.49 -10.27 -15.64
C LEU A 591 19.27 -11.79 -15.57
N SER A 592 18.27 -12.30 -16.30
CA SER A 592 18.03 -13.75 -16.37
C SER A 592 19.19 -14.47 -17.06
N ALA A 593 19.72 -13.91 -18.15
CA ALA A 593 20.91 -14.43 -18.84
C ALA A 593 22.15 -14.41 -17.95
N CYS A 594 22.37 -13.33 -17.17
CA CYS A 594 23.43 -13.28 -16.17
C CYS A 594 23.27 -14.39 -15.11
N SER A 595 22.04 -14.67 -14.65
CA SER A 595 21.79 -15.76 -13.71
C SER A 595 22.09 -17.14 -14.30
N VAL A 596 21.73 -17.37 -15.57
CA VAL A 596 22.02 -18.64 -16.27
C VAL A 596 23.52 -18.79 -16.50
N GLY A 597 24.23 -17.71 -16.83
CA GLY A 597 25.70 -17.72 -16.93
C GLY A 597 26.37 -18.07 -15.60
N LEU A 598 25.90 -17.47 -14.49
CA LEU A 598 26.38 -17.78 -13.14
C LEU A 598 26.05 -19.22 -12.72
N ALA A 599 24.85 -19.72 -13.03
CA ALA A 599 24.43 -21.10 -12.78
C ALA A 599 25.19 -22.11 -13.66
N GLY A 600 25.52 -21.74 -14.90
CA GLY A 600 26.37 -22.53 -15.80
C GLY A 600 27.80 -22.64 -15.28
N ALA A 601 28.36 -21.55 -14.75
CA ALA A 601 29.67 -21.58 -14.06
C ALA A 601 29.66 -22.49 -12.83
N LEU A 602 28.54 -22.51 -12.07
CA LEU A 602 28.28 -23.44 -10.97
C LEU A 602 28.27 -24.91 -11.42
N LEU A 603 27.59 -25.24 -12.53
CA LEU A 603 27.52 -26.60 -13.08
C LEU A 603 28.85 -27.08 -13.69
N LEU A 604 29.67 -26.16 -14.21
CA LEU A 604 30.98 -26.44 -14.80
C LEU A 604 32.10 -26.53 -13.75
N GLY A 605 31.81 -26.37 -12.46
CA GLY A 605 32.79 -26.50 -11.38
C GLY A 605 33.81 -25.36 -11.29
N VAL A 606 33.56 -24.24 -11.95
CA VAL A 606 34.47 -23.08 -11.94
C VAL A 606 34.14 -22.20 -10.72
N ALA A 607 34.98 -22.28 -9.69
CA ALA A 607 34.99 -21.42 -8.49
C ALA A 607 33.61 -21.10 -7.89
N VAL A 608 32.98 -22.12 -7.29
CA VAL A 608 31.71 -21.98 -6.57
C VAL A 608 31.96 -21.31 -5.23
N THR A 609 31.41 -20.10 -5.05
CA THR A 609 31.41 -19.41 -3.76
C THR A 609 29.96 -19.10 -3.37
N PRO A 610 29.65 -18.94 -2.07
CA PRO A 610 28.31 -18.56 -1.61
C PRO A 610 27.80 -17.29 -2.31
N TRP A 611 28.72 -16.39 -2.64
CA TRP A 611 28.50 -15.10 -3.28
C TRP A 611 28.11 -15.19 -4.76
N THR A 612 28.64 -16.14 -5.54
CA THR A 612 28.25 -16.32 -6.95
C THR A 612 26.84 -16.90 -7.06
N ALA A 613 26.48 -17.83 -6.18
CA ALA A 613 25.11 -18.32 -6.04
C ALA A 613 24.16 -17.21 -5.59
N LEU A 614 24.56 -16.41 -4.60
CA LEU A 614 23.82 -15.26 -4.10
C LEU A 614 23.53 -14.25 -5.21
N ALA A 615 24.55 -13.75 -5.90
CA ALA A 615 24.39 -12.82 -7.03
C ALA A 615 23.52 -13.43 -8.15
N GLY A 616 23.69 -14.73 -8.44
CA GLY A 616 22.86 -15.46 -9.39
C GLY A 616 21.39 -15.48 -8.99
N THR A 617 21.09 -15.70 -7.71
CA THR A 617 19.71 -15.71 -7.19
C THR A 617 19.07 -14.32 -7.23
N VAL A 618 19.81 -13.24 -6.91
CA VAL A 618 19.29 -11.86 -7.02
C VAL A 618 18.95 -11.53 -8.46
N CYS A 619 19.85 -11.87 -9.39
CA CYS A 619 19.65 -11.69 -10.82
C CYS A 619 18.46 -12.51 -11.35
N ALA A 620 18.32 -13.76 -10.89
CA ALA A 620 17.19 -14.61 -11.26
C ALA A 620 15.86 -14.04 -10.74
N VAL A 621 15.76 -13.71 -9.45
CA VAL A 621 14.54 -13.18 -8.83
C VAL A 621 14.15 -11.83 -9.45
N SER A 622 15.12 -10.92 -9.60
CA SER A 622 14.90 -9.58 -10.20
C SER A 622 14.57 -9.67 -11.69
N GLY A 623 15.28 -10.53 -12.42
CA GLY A 623 15.04 -10.81 -13.84
C GLY A 623 13.64 -11.38 -14.08
N CYS A 624 13.24 -12.40 -13.33
CA CYS A 624 11.89 -12.96 -13.36
C CYS A 624 10.84 -11.91 -12.99
N ALA A 625 11.06 -11.10 -11.95
CA ALA A 625 10.12 -10.05 -11.55
C ALA A 625 9.91 -9.03 -12.68
N LEU A 626 11.01 -8.58 -13.33
CA LEU A 626 10.96 -7.65 -14.46
C LEU A 626 10.29 -8.26 -15.69
N LEU A 627 10.60 -9.52 -16.04
CA LEU A 627 9.97 -10.22 -17.16
C LEU A 627 8.46 -10.38 -16.95
N VAL A 628 8.04 -10.79 -15.74
CA VAL A 628 6.62 -10.88 -15.37
C VAL A 628 5.96 -9.49 -15.37
N GLY A 629 6.67 -8.45 -14.96
CA GLY A 629 6.20 -7.07 -15.01
C GLY A 629 6.09 -6.50 -16.43
N GLY A 630 6.97 -6.90 -17.34
CA GLY A 630 7.03 -6.42 -18.72
C GLY A 630 6.08 -7.14 -19.68
N THR A 631 5.85 -8.44 -19.45
CA THR A 631 4.88 -9.24 -20.23
C THR A 631 3.43 -8.87 -19.92
N ARG A 632 3.18 -8.28 -18.75
CA ARG A 632 1.85 -7.79 -18.39
C ARG A 632 1.56 -6.50 -19.11
N ARG A 633 0.58 -6.56 -20.02
CA ARG A 633 -0.15 -5.37 -20.44
C ARG A 633 -0.89 -4.85 -19.21
N ALA A 634 -0.69 -3.58 -18.84
CA ALA A 634 -1.78 -2.89 -18.18
C ALA A 634 -3.00 -3.05 -19.10
N SER A 635 -4.19 -3.29 -18.53
CA SER A 635 -5.43 -3.01 -19.24
C SER A 635 -5.27 -1.66 -19.93
N ARG A 636 -5.67 -1.57 -21.21
CA ARG A 636 -5.37 -0.44 -22.12
C ARG A 636 -5.72 0.92 -21.51
N ASP A 637 -6.50 0.91 -20.44
CA ASP A 637 -7.27 2.02 -19.89
C ASP A 637 -6.83 2.44 -18.47
N SER A 638 -5.78 1.80 -17.90
CA SER A 638 -5.45 1.94 -16.46
C SER A 638 -4.21 2.79 -16.12
N ALA A 639 -3.53 3.41 -17.09
CA ALA A 639 -2.36 4.21 -16.80
C ALA A 639 -2.25 5.44 -17.71
N PRO A 640 -2.15 6.67 -17.18
CA PRO A 640 -1.67 7.79 -17.97
C PRO A 640 -0.28 7.45 -18.52
N ARG A 641 -0.07 7.67 -19.82
CA ARG A 641 1.22 7.46 -20.51
C ARG A 641 2.31 8.30 -19.82
N ARG A 642 3.02 7.73 -18.84
CA ARG A 642 4.24 8.35 -18.31
C ARG A 642 5.36 8.06 -19.30
N GLY A 643 5.86 9.12 -19.94
CA GLY A 643 7.07 9.02 -20.78
C GLY A 643 8.28 8.63 -19.93
N GLY A 644 9.22 7.87 -20.51
CA GLY A 644 10.43 7.40 -19.81
C GLY A 644 11.24 8.52 -19.16
N GLY A 645 11.27 9.72 -19.77
CA GLY A 645 11.93 10.90 -19.21
C GLY A 645 11.38 11.34 -17.84
N ARG A 646 10.08 11.16 -17.58
CA ARG A 646 9.48 11.50 -16.28
C ARG A 646 9.87 10.49 -15.19
N ILE A 647 9.96 9.20 -15.54
CA ILE A 647 10.42 8.16 -14.62
C ILE A 647 11.89 8.40 -14.23
N ALA A 648 12.73 8.74 -15.21
CA ALA A 648 14.13 9.08 -14.97
C ALA A 648 14.29 10.35 -14.11
N HIS A 649 13.51 11.39 -14.37
CA HIS A 649 13.48 12.59 -13.55
C HIS A 649 13.01 12.29 -12.11
N ASP A 650 11.93 11.54 -11.94
CA ASP A 650 11.41 11.17 -10.61
C ASP A 650 12.40 10.27 -9.85
N PHE A 651 13.14 9.40 -10.55
CA PHE A 651 14.24 8.63 -10.01
C PHE A 651 15.38 9.53 -9.54
N ALA A 652 15.89 10.41 -10.40
CA ALA A 652 17.01 11.30 -10.08
C ALA A 652 16.66 12.25 -8.92
N ALA A 653 15.48 12.86 -8.97
CA ALA A 653 14.97 13.71 -7.91
C ALA A 653 14.70 12.92 -6.62
N GLY A 654 14.33 11.63 -6.71
CA GLY A 654 14.19 10.76 -5.55
C GLY A 654 15.52 10.34 -4.94
N LEU A 655 16.50 10.02 -5.78
CA LEU A 655 17.85 9.64 -5.42
C LEU A 655 18.55 10.78 -4.69
N ALA A 656 18.61 11.97 -5.30
CA ALA A 656 19.28 13.13 -4.71
C ALA A 656 18.64 13.53 -3.37
N ARG A 657 17.30 13.65 -3.35
CA ARG A 657 16.58 14.06 -2.14
C ARG A 657 16.61 13.01 -1.04
N GLY A 658 16.51 11.75 -1.40
CA GLY A 658 16.61 10.63 -0.47
C GLY A 658 18.02 10.51 0.11
N MET A 659 19.05 10.61 -0.73
CA MET A 659 20.44 10.49 -0.33
C MET A 659 20.79 11.58 0.68
N ALA A 660 20.47 12.83 0.40
CA ALA A 660 20.75 13.92 1.33
C ALA A 660 20.00 13.79 2.67
N ALA A 661 18.72 13.42 2.64
CA ALA A 661 17.94 13.25 3.86
C ALA A 661 18.44 12.06 4.71
N THR A 662 18.69 10.91 4.09
CA THR A 662 19.14 9.70 4.79
C THR A 662 20.60 9.78 5.21
N LEU A 663 21.44 10.50 4.47
CA LEU A 663 22.82 10.82 4.87
C LEU A 663 22.84 11.73 6.10
N LEU A 664 22.02 12.79 6.11
CA LEU A 664 21.89 13.67 7.26
C LEU A 664 21.41 12.91 8.50
N ILE A 665 20.32 12.16 8.37
CA ILE A 665 19.75 11.41 9.50
C ILE A 665 20.71 10.30 9.95
N GLY A 666 21.30 9.56 9.01
CA GLY A 666 22.22 8.46 9.30
C GLY A 666 23.50 8.93 10.00
N THR A 667 24.13 10.00 9.51
CA THR A 667 25.37 10.54 10.11
C THR A 667 25.11 11.16 11.49
N VAL A 668 24.05 11.96 11.64
CA VAL A 668 23.69 12.58 12.92
C VAL A 668 23.28 11.51 13.94
N ALA A 669 22.36 10.61 13.57
CA ALA A 669 21.88 9.57 14.49
C ALA A 669 23.03 8.65 14.92
N SER A 670 23.88 8.20 13.99
CA SER A 670 24.99 7.28 14.31
C SER A 670 26.06 7.96 15.17
N SER A 671 26.39 9.23 14.89
CA SER A 671 27.40 9.97 15.66
C SER A 671 26.91 10.33 17.06
N VAL A 672 25.68 10.84 17.19
CA VAL A 672 25.10 11.23 18.49
C VAL A 672 24.83 10.00 19.35
N ALA A 673 24.19 8.98 18.79
CA ALA A 673 23.87 7.76 19.52
C ALA A 673 25.15 7.01 19.93
N GLY A 674 26.11 6.95 19.01
CA GLY A 674 27.41 6.36 19.28
C GLY A 674 28.21 7.09 20.36
N ALA A 675 28.19 8.43 20.37
CA ALA A 675 28.79 9.22 21.42
C ALA A 675 28.13 8.97 22.79
N ALA A 676 26.81 8.83 22.82
CA ALA A 676 26.08 8.48 24.03
C ALA A 676 26.42 7.07 24.54
N ALA A 677 26.60 6.09 23.64
CA ALA A 677 27.05 4.75 24.00
C ALA A 677 28.42 4.75 24.65
N VAL A 678 29.40 5.43 24.02
CA VAL A 678 30.75 5.58 24.56
C VAL A 678 30.70 6.25 25.94
N THR A 679 29.88 7.29 26.10
CA THR A 679 29.68 7.96 27.39
C THR A 679 29.12 7.01 28.45
N ALA A 680 28.11 6.20 28.11
CA ALA A 680 27.53 5.21 29.00
C ALA A 680 28.55 4.14 29.41
N THR A 681 29.35 3.64 28.47
CA THR A 681 30.43 2.68 28.74
C THR A 681 31.49 3.28 29.68
N VAL A 682 31.90 4.53 29.46
CA VAL A 682 32.85 5.24 30.33
C VAL A 682 32.29 5.41 31.74
N LEU A 683 31.04 5.87 31.89
CA LEU A 683 30.39 6.06 33.19
C LEU A 683 30.22 4.74 33.96
N GLY A 684 29.94 3.63 33.26
CA GLY A 684 29.83 2.30 33.85
C GLY A 684 31.18 1.69 34.26
N SER A 685 32.31 2.22 33.76
CA SER A 685 33.63 1.60 33.88
C SER A 685 34.45 1.94 35.13
N THR A 686 33.81 2.13 36.29
CA THR A 686 34.51 2.50 37.54
C THR A 686 35.17 1.28 38.23
N SER A 687 36.15 0.65 37.59
CA SER A 687 37.02 -0.33 38.26
C SER A 687 38.23 0.39 38.88
N ARG A 688 38.36 0.32 40.20
CA ARG A 688 39.51 0.79 40.99
C ARG A 688 40.49 -0.34 41.34
N GLU A 689 40.24 -1.56 40.86
CA GLU A 689 41.04 -2.72 41.23
C GLU A 689 42.27 -2.80 40.32
N ASP A 690 43.45 -2.61 40.92
CA ASP A 690 44.72 -2.82 40.24
C ASP A 690 45.08 -4.32 40.26
N LEU A 691 45.30 -4.87 39.07
CA LEU A 691 45.62 -6.29 38.86
C LEU A 691 47.10 -6.52 38.55
N ASP A 692 47.95 -5.50 38.61
CA ASP A 692 49.39 -5.68 38.40
C ASP A 692 49.99 -6.72 39.36
N GLY A 693 50.82 -7.60 38.82
CA GLY A 693 51.38 -8.76 39.53
C GLY A 693 50.40 -9.87 39.92
N ARG A 694 49.08 -9.73 39.68
CA ARG A 694 48.07 -10.71 40.12
C ARG A 694 47.79 -11.82 39.09
N ARG A 695 47.25 -12.94 39.58
CA ARG A 695 46.81 -14.08 38.77
C ARG A 695 45.34 -14.39 39.02
N ILE A 696 44.54 -14.52 37.96
CA ILE A 696 43.13 -14.95 38.02
C ILE A 696 42.97 -16.20 37.15
N GLY A 697 42.87 -17.36 37.80
CA GLY A 697 42.86 -18.66 37.12
C GLY A 697 44.10 -18.84 36.21
N PRO A 698 43.92 -19.09 34.90
CA PRO A 698 45.02 -19.28 33.97
C PRO A 698 45.74 -17.97 33.56
N TRP A 699 45.18 -16.81 33.91
CA TRP A 699 45.63 -15.50 33.42
C TRP A 699 46.55 -14.78 34.43
N ARG A 700 47.67 -14.24 33.94
CA ARG A 700 48.60 -13.37 34.68
C ARG A 700 48.53 -11.94 34.13
N PHE A 701 48.45 -10.95 35.02
CA PHE A 701 48.28 -9.54 34.67
C PHE A 701 49.50 -8.73 35.12
N HIS A 702 50.12 -7.99 34.20
CA HIS A 702 51.30 -7.16 34.46
C HIS A 702 51.20 -5.80 33.76
N GLU A 703 51.61 -4.72 34.43
CA GLU A 703 51.75 -3.38 33.87
C GLU A 703 53.22 -2.95 33.84
N ARG A 704 53.71 -2.50 32.69
CA ARG A 704 55.08 -2.00 32.55
C ARG A 704 55.12 -0.86 31.54
N ASP A 705 55.76 0.26 31.91
CA ASP A 705 55.94 1.43 31.05
C ASP A 705 54.61 1.95 30.44
N GLY A 706 53.51 1.89 31.20
CA GLY A 706 52.17 2.29 30.74
C GLY A 706 51.48 1.31 29.79
N VAL A 707 52.06 0.12 29.57
CA VAL A 707 51.48 -0.98 28.80
C VAL A 707 50.95 -2.05 29.74
N ARG A 708 49.65 -2.34 29.65
CA ARG A 708 49.02 -3.41 30.44
C ARG A 708 48.92 -4.69 29.64
N THR A 709 49.30 -5.79 30.26
CA THR A 709 49.34 -7.10 29.62
C THR A 709 48.59 -8.14 30.43
N ALA A 710 47.79 -8.96 29.76
CA ALA A 710 47.22 -10.17 30.33
C ALA A 710 47.66 -11.37 29.51
N SER A 711 48.32 -12.34 30.14
CA SER A 711 48.89 -13.49 29.45
C SER A 711 48.45 -14.82 30.04
N THR A 712 48.31 -15.82 29.20
CA THR A 712 48.06 -17.21 29.57
C THR A 712 48.90 -18.15 28.73
N ASP A 713 49.42 -19.19 29.36
CA ASP A 713 50.13 -20.30 28.72
C ASP A 713 49.19 -21.50 28.48
N HIS A 714 47.90 -21.35 28.79
CA HIS A 714 46.90 -22.34 28.39
C HIS A 714 46.67 -22.29 26.89
N THR A 715 46.61 -23.48 26.28
CA THR A 715 46.37 -23.62 24.85
C THR A 715 44.99 -23.08 24.49
N LEU A 716 44.95 -22.08 23.61
CA LEU A 716 43.71 -21.54 23.04
C LEU A 716 43.62 -21.93 21.57
N THR A 717 42.45 -22.44 21.17
CA THR A 717 42.15 -22.78 19.79
C THR A 717 41.06 -21.86 19.25
N GLY A 718 41.05 -21.69 17.93
CA GLY A 718 40.05 -20.85 17.28
C GLY A 718 40.32 -20.67 15.80
N THR A 719 39.63 -19.70 15.21
CA THR A 719 39.72 -19.36 13.78
C THR A 719 40.28 -17.96 13.63
N LEU A 720 41.30 -17.81 12.79
CA LEU A 720 41.89 -16.53 12.43
C LEU A 720 41.41 -16.14 11.04
N LEU A 721 40.64 -15.06 10.97
CA LEU A 721 40.27 -14.42 9.72
C LEU A 721 41.39 -13.45 9.34
N VAL A 722 42.07 -13.74 8.23
CA VAL A 722 43.10 -12.87 7.65
C VAL A 722 42.41 -12.00 6.59
N PRO A 723 42.25 -10.69 6.84
CA PRO A 723 41.63 -9.78 5.88
C PRO A 723 42.56 -9.55 4.68
N ALA A 724 41.96 -9.10 3.57
CA ALA A 724 42.71 -8.72 2.38
C ALA A 724 43.59 -7.49 2.65
N ARG A 725 44.71 -7.37 1.91
CA ARG A 725 45.54 -6.14 1.78
C ARG A 725 46.24 -5.62 3.05
N GLY A 726 46.56 -6.49 4.02
CA GLY A 726 47.52 -6.16 5.09
C GLY A 726 46.93 -5.56 6.37
N ALA A 727 45.61 -5.58 6.54
CA ALA A 727 44.97 -5.24 7.81
C ALA A 727 45.25 -6.29 8.90
N LEU A 728 45.12 -5.89 10.17
CA LEU A 728 45.30 -6.79 11.32
C LEU A 728 44.30 -7.98 11.24
N PRO A 729 44.77 -9.24 11.37
CA PRO A 729 43.92 -10.41 11.48
C PRO A 729 42.89 -10.31 12.61
N VAL A 730 41.76 -11.00 12.46
CA VAL A 730 40.70 -11.07 13.48
C VAL A 730 40.64 -12.49 14.03
N ALA A 731 40.81 -12.65 15.34
CA ALA A 731 40.77 -13.94 16.00
C ALA A 731 39.39 -14.21 16.60
N TYR A 732 38.85 -15.40 16.35
CA TYR A 732 37.60 -15.90 16.91
C TYR A 732 37.91 -17.09 17.83
N PRO A 733 37.43 -17.11 19.09
CA PRO A 733 37.65 -18.23 20.00
C PRO A 733 36.88 -19.46 19.55
N ALA A 734 37.34 -20.64 19.98
CA ALA A 734 36.64 -21.90 19.75
C ALA A 734 35.14 -21.81 20.12
N GLY A 735 34.26 -22.30 19.25
CA GLY A 735 32.81 -22.22 19.39
C GLY A 735 32.16 -21.02 18.70
N THR A 736 32.94 -20.03 18.26
CA THR A 736 32.49 -18.92 17.41
C THR A 736 33.17 -18.99 16.04
N ALA A 737 32.51 -18.45 15.02
CA ALA A 737 33.03 -18.47 13.65
C ALA A 737 32.90 -17.09 12.98
N PRO A 738 33.84 -16.72 12.09
CA PRO A 738 33.64 -15.59 11.20
C PRO A 738 32.43 -15.84 10.27
N PRO A 739 31.71 -14.78 9.86
CA PRO A 739 30.49 -14.91 9.05
C PRO A 739 30.73 -15.57 7.69
N ASP A 740 31.84 -15.22 7.01
CA ASP A 740 32.30 -15.86 5.77
C ASP A 740 33.84 -15.81 5.66
N CYS A 741 34.44 -16.95 5.29
CA CYS A 741 35.90 -17.11 5.19
C CYS A 741 36.49 -16.67 3.86
N GLU A 742 35.69 -16.69 2.80
CA GLU A 742 36.08 -16.30 1.45
C GLU A 742 35.01 -15.39 0.83
N ILE A 743 35.45 -14.35 0.12
CA ILE A 743 34.59 -13.46 -0.67
C ILE A 743 35.23 -13.37 -2.07
N PRO A 744 34.52 -13.67 -3.18
CA PRO A 744 35.09 -13.70 -4.54
C PRO A 744 35.79 -12.42 -4.96
N LEU A 745 35.27 -11.29 -4.49
CA LEU A 745 35.79 -9.97 -4.78
C LEU A 745 37.07 -9.66 -3.97
N LEU A 746 37.41 -10.50 -3.00
CA LEU A 746 38.56 -10.38 -2.10
C LEU A 746 39.28 -11.74 -1.97
N PRO A 747 39.95 -12.23 -3.03
CA PRO A 747 40.55 -13.58 -3.08
C PRO A 747 41.70 -13.80 -2.08
N THR A 748 42.16 -12.76 -1.40
CA THR A 748 43.20 -12.83 -0.36
C THR A 748 42.63 -12.93 1.06
N ARG A 749 41.31 -12.81 1.24
CA ARG A 749 40.62 -13.05 2.51
C ARG A 749 40.56 -14.56 2.76
N THR A 750 41.14 -15.02 3.87
CA THR A 750 41.20 -16.45 4.19
C THR A 750 40.97 -16.69 5.68
N CYS A 751 40.38 -17.84 6.01
CA CYS A 751 40.35 -18.35 7.37
C CYS A 751 41.46 -19.38 7.57
N SER A 752 42.12 -19.32 8.72
CA SER A 752 43.07 -20.35 9.15
C SER A 752 42.77 -20.73 10.59
N ALA A 753 42.68 -22.03 10.88
CA ALA A 753 42.62 -22.50 12.26
C ALA A 753 43.92 -22.12 12.97
N PHE A 754 43.83 -21.70 14.23
CA PHE A 754 44.99 -21.45 15.06
C PHE A 754 44.94 -22.26 16.35
N THR A 755 46.11 -22.69 16.80
CA THR A 755 46.33 -23.22 18.15
C THR A 755 47.45 -22.39 18.76
N SER A 756 47.12 -21.58 19.75
CA SER A 756 48.05 -20.70 20.43
C SER A 756 48.49 -21.30 21.75
N ARG A 757 49.80 -21.53 21.91
CA ARG A 757 50.39 -22.06 23.16
C ARG A 757 50.61 -20.97 24.22
N ARG A 758 50.67 -19.71 23.78
CA ARG A 758 50.74 -18.54 24.65
C ARG A 758 49.95 -17.41 24.01
N THR A 759 48.98 -16.88 24.75
CA THR A 759 48.15 -15.76 24.32
C THR A 759 48.42 -14.57 25.22
N VAL A 760 48.70 -13.40 24.61
CA VAL A 760 48.99 -12.17 25.34
C VAL A 760 48.09 -11.06 24.83
N PHE A 761 47.19 -10.56 25.68
CA PHE A 761 46.49 -9.31 25.44
C PHE A 761 47.40 -8.15 25.86
N GLU A 762 47.54 -7.16 25.01
CA GLU A 762 48.35 -5.97 25.24
C GLU A 762 47.46 -4.73 25.04
N SER A 763 47.44 -3.86 26.04
CA SER A 763 46.68 -2.61 26.03
C SER A 763 47.61 -1.42 26.11
N ARG A 764 47.44 -0.48 25.17
CA ARG A 764 48.11 0.83 25.15
C ARG A 764 47.04 1.91 25.06
N SER A 765 47.01 2.83 26.03
CA SER A 765 45.96 3.86 26.18
C SER A 765 44.51 3.33 26.00
N GLY A 766 44.25 2.13 26.54
CA GLY A 766 42.96 1.45 26.48
C GLY A 766 42.65 0.74 25.15
N ALA A 767 43.53 0.80 24.15
CA ALA A 767 43.41 0.01 22.92
C ALA A 767 44.01 -1.38 23.12
N VAL A 768 43.17 -2.42 23.06
CA VAL A 768 43.58 -3.80 23.32
C VAL A 768 43.84 -4.55 22.01
N THR A 769 45.00 -5.18 21.91
CA THR A 769 45.37 -6.13 20.84
C THR A 769 45.68 -7.49 21.45
N VAL A 770 45.54 -8.57 20.68
CA VAL A 770 45.88 -9.92 21.13
C VAL A 770 47.02 -10.47 20.29
N ARG A 771 48.09 -10.91 20.94
CA ARG A 771 49.24 -11.58 20.31
C ARG A 771 49.12 -13.07 20.55
N LEU A 772 49.04 -13.83 19.46
CA LEU A 772 48.89 -15.28 19.46
C LEU A 772 50.21 -15.93 19.06
N THR A 773 50.81 -16.70 19.97
CA THR A 773 51.98 -17.54 19.66
C THR A 773 51.50 -18.87 19.08
N THR A 774 51.45 -18.97 17.75
CA THR A 774 51.05 -20.17 17.02
C THR A 774 52.27 -21.03 16.65
N SER A 775 52.06 -22.29 16.25
CA SER A 775 53.12 -23.22 15.85
C SER A 775 53.78 -22.92 14.48
N GLY A 776 53.62 -21.70 13.95
CA GLY A 776 54.14 -21.21 12.66
C GLY A 776 55.02 -19.95 12.80
N PRO A 777 55.18 -19.08 11.77
CA PRO A 777 56.04 -17.87 11.83
C PRO A 777 55.71 -16.96 13.03
N PRO A 778 56.62 -16.04 13.45
CA PRO A 778 56.58 -15.36 14.75
C PRO A 778 55.22 -14.73 15.07
N GLY A 779 54.88 -14.71 16.37
CA GLY A 779 53.53 -14.49 16.89
C GLY A 779 52.69 -13.46 16.14
N ARG A 780 51.48 -13.86 15.72
CA ARG A 780 50.55 -13.00 14.98
C ARG A 780 49.81 -12.08 15.95
N VAL A 781 49.86 -10.77 15.71
CA VAL A 781 48.99 -9.80 16.39
C VAL A 781 47.65 -9.77 15.67
N ALA A 782 46.57 -9.84 16.43
CA ALA A 782 45.20 -9.84 15.95
C ALA A 782 44.34 -8.88 16.78
N TYR A 783 43.16 -8.56 16.24
CA TYR A 783 42.17 -7.74 16.92
C TYR A 783 41.55 -8.49 18.10
N ALA A 784 41.41 -7.82 19.25
CA ALA A 784 41.07 -8.47 20.50
C ALA A 784 39.56 -8.62 20.76
N ALA A 785 38.69 -7.88 20.06
CA ALA A 785 37.26 -7.77 20.45
C ALA A 785 36.53 -9.11 20.50
N ASN A 786 36.70 -9.98 19.50
CA ASN A 786 36.03 -11.29 19.47
C ASN A 786 36.65 -12.29 20.47
N MET A 787 37.87 -12.03 20.96
CA MET A 787 38.54 -12.86 21.97
C MET A 787 38.29 -12.40 23.41
N ARG A 788 37.46 -11.37 23.62
CA ARG A 788 37.19 -10.81 24.95
C ARG A 788 36.50 -11.79 25.89
N SER A 789 35.66 -12.69 25.38
CA SER A 789 34.93 -13.69 26.16
C SER A 789 35.86 -14.72 26.84
N VAL A 790 37.10 -14.84 26.39
CA VAL A 790 38.12 -15.74 26.99
C VAL A 790 38.81 -15.11 28.21
N LEU A 791 38.69 -13.79 28.38
CA LEU A 791 39.25 -13.06 29.50
C LEU A 791 38.28 -13.04 30.70
N PRO A 792 38.79 -13.17 31.95
CA PRO A 792 37.98 -12.96 33.14
C PRO A 792 37.42 -11.53 33.16
N GLU A 793 36.19 -11.36 33.65
CA GLU A 793 35.49 -10.06 33.69
C GLU A 793 36.30 -8.94 34.35
N ARG A 794 36.93 -9.22 35.49
CA ARG A 794 37.80 -8.25 36.18
C ARG A 794 39.02 -7.85 35.33
N GLY A 795 39.59 -8.79 34.59
CA GLY A 795 40.72 -8.56 33.69
C GLY A 795 40.35 -7.69 32.49
N ARG A 796 39.14 -7.87 31.92
CA ARG A 796 38.60 -7.04 30.83
C ARG A 796 38.53 -5.56 31.24
N ALA A 797 37.99 -5.28 32.43
CA ALA A 797 37.83 -3.93 32.92
C ALA A 797 39.17 -3.23 33.23
N TRP A 798 40.16 -3.97 33.73
CA TRP A 798 41.50 -3.42 34.04
C TRP A 798 42.32 -3.15 32.76
N LEU A 799 42.31 -4.07 31.78
CA LEU A 799 43.03 -3.88 30.52
C LEU A 799 42.55 -2.66 29.72
N THR A 800 41.24 -2.40 29.74
CA THR A 800 40.60 -1.41 28.87
C THR A 800 40.57 0.01 29.44
N GLN A 801 41.14 0.26 30.63
CA GLN A 801 41.16 1.63 31.15
C GLN A 801 42.05 2.52 30.27
N GLY A 802 41.61 3.76 30.09
CA GLY A 802 42.30 4.74 29.27
C GLY A 802 41.48 6.03 29.18
N PRO A 803 42.02 7.07 28.55
CA PRO A 803 41.31 8.34 28.36
C PRO A 803 40.10 8.13 27.45
N ALA A 804 38.96 8.73 27.84
CA ALA A 804 37.70 8.62 27.08
C ALA A 804 37.85 9.12 25.64
N LEU A 805 38.65 10.18 25.41
CA LEU A 805 38.90 10.74 24.08
C LEU A 805 39.47 9.72 23.10
N ASP A 806 40.36 8.82 23.55
CA ASP A 806 40.92 7.78 22.69
C ASP A 806 39.87 6.73 22.33
N LEU A 807 38.94 6.42 23.24
CA LEU A 807 37.81 5.54 22.95
C LEU A 807 36.86 6.17 21.94
N PHE A 808 36.53 7.46 22.09
CA PHE A 808 35.76 8.22 21.12
C PHE A 808 36.42 8.21 19.73
N ALA A 809 37.73 8.46 19.66
CA ALA A 809 38.48 8.45 18.41
C ALA A 809 38.48 7.08 17.72
N ARG A 810 38.47 5.97 18.48
CA ARG A 810 38.40 4.60 17.93
C ARG A 810 37.00 4.23 17.42
N CYS A 811 35.93 4.71 18.07
CA CYS A 811 34.55 4.39 17.70
C CYS A 811 33.96 5.31 16.62
N LEU A 812 34.45 6.55 16.49
CA LEU A 812 33.92 7.54 15.55
C LEU A 812 34.03 7.10 14.07
N PRO A 813 35.15 6.56 13.56
CA PRO A 813 35.28 6.20 12.15
C PRO A 813 34.24 5.17 11.66
N PRO A 814 34.00 4.02 12.33
CA PRO A 814 32.95 3.08 11.90
C PRO A 814 31.54 3.67 12.03
N MET A 815 31.29 4.56 13.00
CA MET A 815 30.00 5.25 13.15
C MET A 815 29.71 6.20 11.98
N VAL A 816 30.68 7.00 11.58
CA VAL A 816 30.55 7.90 10.42
C VAL A 816 30.40 7.09 9.13
N ALA A 817 31.22 6.06 8.94
CA ALA A 817 31.15 5.18 7.77
C ALA A 817 29.77 4.52 7.63
N SER A 818 29.15 4.11 8.74
CA SER A 818 27.80 3.56 8.75
C SER A 818 26.73 4.59 8.33
N GLY A 819 26.85 5.84 8.80
CA GLY A 819 25.97 6.93 8.38
C GLY A 819 26.05 7.23 6.87
N VAL A 820 27.26 7.13 6.29
CA VAL A 820 27.47 7.28 4.85
C VAL A 820 26.83 6.13 4.06
N LEU A 821 27.03 4.89 4.50
CA LEU A 821 26.40 3.71 3.89
C LEU A 821 24.86 3.82 3.91
N ILE A 822 24.29 4.21 5.05
CA ILE A 822 22.86 4.48 5.23
C ILE A 822 22.37 5.53 4.23
N GLY A 823 23.15 6.61 4.02
CA GLY A 823 22.82 7.66 3.06
C GLY A 823 22.82 7.19 1.60
N MET A 824 23.83 6.43 1.19
CA MET A 824 23.94 5.91 -0.18
C MET A 824 22.79 4.92 -0.48
N VAL A 825 22.56 3.96 0.41
CA VAL A 825 21.50 2.95 0.25
C VAL A 825 20.12 3.60 0.32
N GLY A 826 19.90 4.47 1.31
CA GLY A 826 18.66 5.20 1.49
C GLY A 826 18.30 6.07 0.28
N GLY A 827 19.29 6.70 -0.35
CA GLY A 827 19.13 7.42 -1.61
C GLY A 827 18.59 6.53 -2.74
N CYS A 828 19.22 5.38 -2.98
CA CYS A 828 18.77 4.45 -4.02
C CYS A 828 17.36 3.92 -3.76
N VAL A 829 17.06 3.53 -2.52
CA VAL A 829 15.71 3.11 -2.13
C VAL A 829 14.68 4.22 -2.41
N CYS A 830 14.98 5.47 -2.04
CA CYS A 830 14.11 6.61 -2.30
C CYS A 830 13.93 6.90 -3.79
N GLY A 831 14.99 6.78 -4.59
CA GLY A 831 14.96 6.95 -6.05
C GLY A 831 14.05 5.92 -6.71
N VAL A 832 14.25 4.64 -6.42
CA VAL A 832 13.39 3.54 -6.90
C VAL A 832 11.96 3.77 -6.46
N TYR A 833 11.76 4.07 -5.19
CA TYR A 833 10.44 4.21 -4.64
C TYR A 833 9.67 5.38 -5.26
N ARG A 834 10.30 6.53 -5.50
CA ARG A 834 9.64 7.67 -6.17
C ARG A 834 9.40 7.43 -7.66
N ALA A 835 10.34 6.79 -8.35
CA ALA A 835 10.19 6.47 -9.77
C ALA A 835 9.08 5.44 -10.02
N LEU A 836 8.96 4.45 -9.14
CA LEU A 836 8.10 3.29 -9.36
C LEU A 836 6.78 3.32 -8.57
N SER A 837 6.66 4.14 -7.52
CA SER A 837 5.39 4.27 -6.77
C SER A 837 4.44 5.18 -7.52
N ALA A 838 3.87 4.65 -8.60
CA ALA A 838 2.65 5.16 -9.21
C ALA A 838 1.48 4.44 -8.53
N PRO A 839 0.68 5.10 -7.67
CA PRO A 839 -0.48 4.45 -7.11
C PRO A 839 -1.40 3.98 -8.23
N SER A 840 -1.96 2.78 -8.09
CA SER A 840 -2.98 2.30 -9.02
C SER A 840 -4.18 3.24 -8.99
N GLU A 841 -4.75 3.48 -10.17
CA GLU A 841 -6.04 4.13 -10.26
C GLU A 841 -7.10 3.09 -9.86
N VAL A 842 -7.25 2.92 -8.55
CA VAL A 842 -8.14 1.95 -7.89
C VAL A 842 -9.56 2.00 -8.48
N LEU A 843 -9.99 3.17 -8.93
CA LEU A 843 -11.34 3.43 -9.41
C LEU A 843 -11.48 3.29 -10.95
N ARG A 844 -10.39 3.43 -11.71
CA ARG A 844 -10.31 3.01 -13.14
C ARG A 844 -9.88 1.56 -13.32
N ALA A 845 -9.59 0.86 -12.24
CA ALA A 845 -9.15 -0.51 -12.34
C ALA A 845 -10.31 -1.38 -12.83
N PRO A 846 -10.07 -2.30 -13.78
CA PRO A 846 -11.10 -3.19 -14.33
C PRO A 846 -11.70 -4.16 -13.29
N GLY A 847 -11.18 -4.16 -12.05
CA GLY A 847 -11.76 -4.85 -10.92
C GLY A 847 -10.76 -5.12 -9.79
N PRO A 848 -11.23 -5.56 -8.60
CA PRO A 848 -10.42 -5.78 -7.41
C PRO A 848 -9.29 -6.82 -7.58
N ARG A 849 -9.49 -7.83 -8.44
CA ARG A 849 -8.44 -8.82 -8.76
C ARG A 849 -7.35 -8.26 -9.65
N GLY A 850 -7.72 -7.35 -10.55
CA GLY A 850 -6.78 -6.62 -11.40
C GLY A 850 -5.82 -5.81 -10.54
N THR A 851 -6.34 -5.01 -9.61
CA THR A 851 -5.51 -4.21 -8.69
C THR A 851 -4.63 -5.08 -7.81
N LEU A 852 -5.14 -6.17 -7.24
CA LEU A 852 -4.32 -7.09 -6.43
C LEU A 852 -3.17 -7.72 -7.23
N ARG A 853 -3.45 -8.16 -8.46
CA ARG A 853 -2.43 -8.77 -9.32
C ARG A 853 -1.36 -7.75 -9.73
N THR A 854 -1.77 -6.53 -10.06
CA THR A 854 -0.89 -5.43 -10.44
C THR A 854 -0.03 -4.99 -9.26
N ASP A 855 -0.62 -4.82 -8.08
CA ASP A 855 0.10 -4.45 -6.85
C ASP A 855 1.13 -5.52 -6.45
N ARG A 856 0.78 -6.81 -6.56
CA ARG A 856 1.73 -7.92 -6.35
C ARG A 856 2.95 -7.79 -7.27
N THR A 857 2.74 -7.57 -8.55
CA THR A 857 3.86 -7.42 -9.50
C THR A 857 4.65 -6.15 -9.27
N ALA A 858 3.98 -5.02 -8.98
CA ALA A 858 4.65 -3.77 -8.68
C ALA A 858 5.54 -3.89 -7.42
N SER A 859 5.03 -4.58 -6.39
CA SER A 859 5.77 -4.87 -5.16
C SER A 859 7.02 -5.73 -5.43
N LEU A 860 6.88 -6.83 -6.18
CA LEU A 860 7.98 -7.72 -6.54
C LEU A 860 9.05 -7.02 -7.39
N VAL A 861 8.63 -6.28 -8.42
CA VAL A 861 9.57 -5.54 -9.28
C VAL A 861 10.31 -4.48 -8.47
N ARG A 862 9.62 -3.72 -7.62
CA ARG A 862 10.24 -2.71 -6.76
C ARG A 862 11.24 -3.34 -5.79
N GLY A 863 10.87 -4.45 -5.15
CA GLY A 863 11.76 -5.19 -4.25
C GLY A 863 13.01 -5.68 -4.97
N GLY A 864 12.87 -6.28 -6.14
CA GLY A 864 14.00 -6.74 -6.96
C GLY A 864 14.93 -5.61 -7.41
N ILE A 865 14.37 -4.50 -7.92
CA ILE A 865 15.18 -3.34 -8.32
C ILE A 865 15.89 -2.72 -7.11
N ALA A 866 15.23 -2.58 -5.96
CA ALA A 866 15.83 -2.05 -4.74
C ALA A 866 16.97 -2.96 -4.24
N ALA A 867 16.78 -4.28 -4.25
CA ALA A 867 17.83 -5.24 -3.94
C ALA A 867 19.04 -5.11 -4.88
N LEU A 868 18.79 -5.11 -6.20
CA LEU A 868 19.85 -5.01 -7.21
C LEU A 868 20.66 -3.72 -7.07
N LEU A 869 20.00 -2.56 -6.94
CA LEU A 869 20.70 -1.29 -6.76
C LEU A 869 21.46 -1.23 -5.45
N THR A 870 20.91 -1.80 -4.37
CA THR A 870 21.61 -1.88 -3.08
C THR A 870 22.88 -2.72 -3.23
N ALA A 871 22.82 -3.86 -3.91
CA ALA A 871 23.99 -4.70 -4.18
C ALA A 871 25.06 -3.95 -5.00
N VAL A 872 24.65 -3.21 -6.04
CA VAL A 872 25.57 -2.39 -6.86
C VAL A 872 26.21 -1.26 -6.04
N VAL A 873 25.46 -0.59 -5.18
CA VAL A 873 25.97 0.51 -4.33
C VAL A 873 26.87 0.00 -3.22
N CYS A 874 26.64 -1.21 -2.72
CA CYS A 874 27.49 -1.86 -1.74
C CYS A 874 28.78 -2.43 -2.35
N LEU A 875 28.85 -2.59 -3.68
CA LEU A 875 30.01 -3.17 -4.36
C LEU A 875 31.31 -2.36 -4.16
N PRO A 876 31.35 -1.02 -4.33
CA PRO A 876 32.54 -0.23 -4.01
C PRO A 876 32.96 -0.34 -2.55
N VAL A 877 31.99 -0.45 -1.62
CA VAL A 877 32.25 -0.61 -0.20
C VAL A 877 32.98 -1.93 0.08
N VAL A 878 32.56 -3.02 -0.57
CA VAL A 878 33.24 -4.32 -0.51
C VAL A 878 34.64 -4.28 -1.14
N LEU A 879 34.81 -3.55 -2.25
CA LEU A 879 36.07 -3.51 -3.01
C LEU A 879 37.15 -2.56 -2.44
N LEU A 880 36.73 -1.47 -1.80
CA LEU A 880 37.59 -0.38 -1.37
C LEU A 880 37.86 -0.37 0.13
N SER A 881 37.04 -1.05 0.95
CA SER A 881 37.26 -1.05 2.40
C SER A 881 38.42 -1.97 2.82
N GLN A 882 39.30 -1.44 3.67
CA GLN A 882 40.41 -2.17 4.31
C GLN A 882 39.95 -2.99 5.54
N ASP A 883 38.72 -3.52 5.48
CA ASP A 883 38.00 -4.17 6.58
C ASP A 883 37.81 -3.27 7.82
N TRP A 884 36.93 -2.27 7.67
CA TRP A 884 36.52 -1.30 8.71
C TRP A 884 35.56 -1.94 9.72
N GLY A 885 35.98 -3.06 10.31
CA GLY A 885 35.23 -3.77 11.32
C GLY A 885 33.96 -4.42 10.79
N GLY A 886 34.06 -5.34 9.83
CA GLY A 886 32.94 -6.19 9.38
C GLY A 886 31.87 -5.47 8.54
N LEU A 887 32.12 -4.21 8.17
CA LEU A 887 31.25 -3.43 7.27
C LEU A 887 31.11 -4.10 5.89
N VAL A 888 32.15 -4.85 5.46
CA VAL A 888 32.11 -5.68 4.25
C VAL A 888 30.98 -6.70 4.32
N ASP A 889 30.84 -7.41 5.45
CA ASP A 889 29.85 -8.47 5.61
C ASP A 889 28.43 -7.90 5.68
N ALA A 890 28.27 -6.79 6.41
CA ALA A 890 27.00 -6.05 6.46
C ALA A 890 26.57 -5.52 5.07
N ALA A 891 27.48 -4.89 4.33
CA ALA A 891 27.21 -4.36 2.99
C ALA A 891 26.87 -5.48 1.99
N ALA A 892 27.51 -6.64 2.14
CA ALA A 892 27.33 -7.75 1.24
C ALA A 892 25.98 -8.49 1.44
N GLN A 893 25.34 -8.37 2.62
CA GLN A 893 24.03 -8.97 2.91
C GLN A 893 22.84 -7.98 2.87
N LEU A 894 23.11 -6.67 2.92
CA LEU A 894 22.09 -5.62 3.09
C LEU A 894 20.97 -5.62 2.03
N TRP A 895 21.26 -6.07 0.82
CA TRP A 895 20.27 -6.08 -0.27
C TRP A 895 19.11 -7.07 -0.03
N ILE A 896 19.27 -8.13 0.80
CA ILE A 896 18.20 -9.09 1.15
C ILE A 896 17.07 -8.38 1.89
N PRO A 897 17.31 -7.80 3.09
CA PRO A 897 16.26 -7.13 3.84
C PRO A 897 15.77 -5.86 3.13
N VAL A 898 16.61 -5.15 2.37
CA VAL A 898 16.18 -3.99 1.56
C VAL A 898 15.23 -4.40 0.42
N GLY A 899 15.41 -5.59 -0.17
CA GLY A 899 14.49 -6.14 -1.18
C GLY A 899 13.20 -6.70 -0.59
N ALA A 900 13.27 -7.31 0.59
CA ALA A 900 12.14 -7.92 1.30
C ALA A 900 11.20 -6.88 1.96
N THR A 901 11.75 -5.83 2.56
CA THR A 901 10.99 -4.78 3.27
C THR A 901 9.89 -4.12 2.42
N PRO A 902 10.13 -3.74 1.16
CA PRO A 902 9.08 -3.18 0.30
C PRO A 902 7.94 -4.17 0.02
N LEU A 903 8.18 -5.48 0.08
CA LEU A 903 7.12 -6.49 -0.04
C LEU A 903 6.27 -6.51 1.22
N ALA A 904 6.91 -6.46 2.39
CA ALA A 904 6.23 -6.46 3.68
C ALA A 904 5.39 -5.20 3.92
N LEU A 905 5.89 -4.05 3.44
CA LEU A 905 5.19 -2.77 3.55
C LEU A 905 4.17 -2.50 2.44
N SER A 906 4.01 -3.40 1.46
CA SER A 906 3.01 -3.22 0.40
C SER A 906 1.60 -3.64 0.81
N ALA A 907 0.60 -3.16 0.07
CA ALA A 907 -0.79 -3.56 0.28
C ALA A 907 -0.95 -5.08 0.13
N TRP A 908 -0.32 -5.68 -0.89
CA TRP A 908 -0.33 -7.12 -1.11
C TRP A 908 0.29 -7.91 0.04
N GLY A 909 1.46 -7.49 0.55
CA GLY A 909 2.13 -8.18 1.66
C GLY A 909 1.24 -8.22 2.89
N ARG A 910 0.67 -7.07 3.28
CA ARG A 910 -0.23 -6.99 4.43
C ARG A 910 -1.55 -7.73 4.23
N PHE A 911 -2.07 -7.72 3.00
CA PHE A 911 -3.23 -8.53 2.63
C PHE A 911 -2.98 -10.04 2.83
N LEU A 912 -1.78 -10.55 2.50
CA LEU A 912 -1.47 -11.97 2.69
C LEU A 912 -1.59 -12.42 4.15
N ILE A 913 -1.03 -11.64 5.07
CA ILE A 913 -1.08 -11.91 6.52
C ILE A 913 -2.50 -11.79 7.02
N THR A 914 -3.17 -10.69 6.64
CA THR A 914 -4.56 -10.44 7.04
C THR A 914 -5.46 -11.58 6.59
N ARG A 915 -5.32 -12.03 5.34
CA ARG A 915 -6.05 -13.19 4.82
C ARG A 915 -5.71 -14.47 5.58
N GLY A 916 -4.44 -14.71 5.90
CA GLY A 916 -4.01 -15.87 6.70
C GLY A 916 -4.66 -15.87 8.08
N TRP A 917 -4.56 -14.76 8.80
CA TRP A 917 -5.16 -14.58 10.12
C TRP A 917 -6.69 -14.74 10.10
N LEU A 918 -7.37 -14.07 9.15
CA LEU A 918 -8.83 -14.17 9.02
C LEU A 918 -9.29 -15.56 8.56
N ALA A 919 -8.46 -16.32 7.84
CA ALA A 919 -8.77 -17.70 7.47
C ALA A 919 -8.58 -18.67 8.64
N VAL A 920 -7.49 -18.54 9.40
CA VAL A 920 -7.21 -19.35 10.60
C VAL A 920 -8.25 -19.11 11.68
N THR A 921 -8.68 -17.85 11.88
CA THR A 921 -9.77 -17.50 12.82
C THR A 921 -11.17 -17.84 12.30
N GLY A 922 -11.29 -18.46 11.13
CA GLY A 922 -12.57 -18.89 10.57
C GLY A 922 -13.51 -17.75 10.18
N ARG A 923 -13.03 -16.51 10.03
CA ARG A 923 -13.83 -15.32 9.65
C ARG A 923 -13.94 -15.12 8.13
N THR A 924 -12.99 -15.62 7.35
CA THR A 924 -13.03 -15.56 5.87
C THR A 924 -12.55 -16.87 5.25
N PRO A 925 -12.93 -17.18 3.99
CA PRO A 925 -12.38 -18.35 3.31
C PRO A 925 -10.92 -18.13 2.88
N TRP A 926 -10.11 -19.19 2.88
CA TRP A 926 -8.71 -19.18 2.42
C TRP A 926 -8.55 -18.56 1.02
N ARG A 927 -9.52 -18.75 0.14
CA ARG A 927 -9.57 -18.18 -1.22
C ARG A 927 -10.51 -16.97 -1.31
N LEU A 928 -10.43 -16.02 -0.38
CA LEU A 928 -11.29 -14.83 -0.27
C LEU A 928 -11.57 -14.14 -1.61
N MET A 929 -10.55 -13.77 -2.39
CA MET A 929 -10.76 -13.10 -3.68
C MET A 929 -11.49 -13.97 -4.71
N ARG A 930 -11.37 -15.30 -4.63
CA ARG A 930 -12.16 -16.21 -5.48
C ARG A 930 -13.62 -16.23 -5.05
N PHE A 931 -13.86 -16.21 -3.75
CA PHE A 931 -15.20 -16.16 -3.20
C PHE A 931 -15.93 -14.84 -3.52
N LEU A 932 -15.29 -13.68 -3.31
CA LEU A 932 -15.89 -12.37 -3.59
C LEU A 932 -16.23 -12.18 -5.08
N ASP A 933 -15.33 -12.62 -5.96
CA ASP A 933 -15.55 -12.58 -7.41
C ASP A 933 -16.67 -13.54 -7.85
N GLU A 934 -16.78 -14.70 -7.20
CA GLU A 934 -17.90 -15.61 -7.43
C GLU A 934 -19.23 -15.01 -6.97
N ALA A 935 -19.26 -14.42 -5.78
CA ALA A 935 -20.43 -13.70 -5.27
C ALA A 935 -20.82 -12.50 -6.16
N HIS A 936 -19.83 -11.86 -6.78
CA HIS A 936 -20.06 -10.83 -7.77
C HIS A 936 -20.65 -11.37 -9.08
N ARG A 937 -20.07 -12.43 -9.66
CA ARG A 937 -20.61 -13.08 -10.87
C ARG A 937 -22.01 -13.65 -10.67
N ARG A 938 -22.33 -14.08 -9.44
CA ARG A 938 -23.65 -14.56 -9.02
C ARG A 938 -24.61 -13.43 -8.62
N GLY A 939 -24.22 -12.17 -8.79
CA GLY A 939 -25.11 -11.01 -8.61
C GLY A 939 -25.41 -10.61 -7.16
N VAL A 940 -24.76 -11.21 -6.17
CA VAL A 940 -24.89 -10.84 -4.75
C VAL A 940 -24.12 -9.56 -4.45
N LEU A 941 -22.90 -9.47 -4.99
CA LEU A 941 -22.03 -8.29 -4.87
C LEU A 941 -21.97 -7.54 -6.19
N ARG A 942 -21.89 -6.21 -6.15
CA ARG A 942 -21.52 -5.37 -7.29
C ARG A 942 -20.06 -4.92 -7.17
N GLN A 943 -19.43 -4.62 -8.30
CA GLN A 943 -18.10 -4.01 -8.32
C GLN A 943 -18.23 -2.52 -8.66
N SER A 944 -17.53 -1.69 -7.90
CA SER A 944 -17.40 -0.26 -8.19
C SER A 944 -15.91 0.06 -8.20
N GLY A 945 -15.30 0.08 -9.39
CA GLY A 945 -13.84 0.10 -9.53
C GLY A 945 -13.20 -1.13 -8.86
N ALA A 946 -12.25 -0.91 -7.95
CA ALA A 946 -11.61 -1.99 -7.17
C ALA A 946 -12.26 -2.29 -5.81
N TYR A 947 -13.51 -1.88 -5.59
CA TYR A 947 -14.30 -2.20 -4.40
C TYR A 947 -15.39 -3.24 -4.71
N TYR A 948 -15.71 -4.06 -3.71
CA TYR A 948 -16.94 -4.87 -3.69
C TYR A 948 -17.98 -4.23 -2.78
N GLU A 949 -19.24 -4.24 -3.19
CA GLU A 949 -20.38 -3.77 -2.37
C GLU A 949 -21.52 -4.78 -2.48
N PHE A 950 -22.38 -4.87 -1.45
CA PHE A 950 -23.64 -5.61 -1.62
C PHE A 950 -24.51 -4.91 -2.66
N ARG A 951 -25.05 -5.69 -3.60
CA ARG A 951 -25.90 -5.14 -4.66
C ARG A 951 -27.16 -4.48 -4.10
N HIS A 952 -27.71 -5.05 -3.03
CA HIS A 952 -28.93 -4.58 -2.39
C HIS A 952 -28.69 -4.32 -0.92
N GLN A 953 -28.91 -3.08 -0.49
CA GLN A 953 -28.78 -2.71 0.92
C GLN A 953 -29.79 -3.47 1.81
N ARG A 954 -30.98 -3.79 1.29
CA ARG A 954 -31.96 -4.66 1.97
C ARG A 954 -31.40 -6.07 2.22
N LEU A 955 -30.76 -6.67 1.22
CA LEU A 955 -30.11 -7.98 1.35
C LEU A 955 -28.95 -7.91 2.37
N GLN A 956 -28.14 -6.84 2.34
CA GLN A 956 -27.08 -6.64 3.32
C GLN A 956 -27.63 -6.58 4.76
N ARG A 957 -28.64 -5.73 5.01
CA ARG A 957 -29.27 -5.59 6.34
C ARG A 957 -29.88 -6.91 6.82
N ARG A 958 -30.59 -7.62 5.94
CA ARG A 958 -31.16 -8.94 6.25
C ARG A 958 -30.08 -9.96 6.60
N LEU A 959 -29.00 -10.04 5.82
CA LEU A 959 -27.86 -10.93 6.08
C LEU A 959 -27.07 -10.53 7.34
N ALA A 960 -27.09 -9.25 7.72
CA ALA A 960 -26.44 -8.77 8.93
C ALA A 960 -27.26 -9.06 10.20
N GLY A 961 -28.53 -9.43 10.06
CA GLY A 961 -29.44 -9.72 11.17
C GLY A 961 -30.18 -8.48 11.70
N ALA A 962 -30.13 -7.35 10.99
CA ALA A 962 -30.92 -6.18 11.34
C ALA A 962 -32.38 -6.41 10.92
N THR A 963 -33.22 -6.84 11.85
CA THR A 963 -34.68 -6.79 11.69
C THR A 963 -35.08 -5.37 11.32
N ALA A 964 -35.77 -5.19 10.19
CA ALA A 964 -36.38 -3.93 9.85
C ALA A 964 -37.29 -3.52 11.01
N THR A 965 -37.04 -2.36 11.63
CA THR A 965 -38.08 -1.72 12.42
C THR A 965 -39.28 -1.54 11.48
N PRO A 966 -40.48 -2.04 11.82
CA PRO A 966 -41.68 -1.87 11.00
C PRO A 966 -42.05 -0.38 11.01
N GLY A 967 -41.43 0.38 10.11
CA GLY A 967 -41.61 1.82 9.96
C GLY A 967 -42.23 2.11 8.60
N GLY A 968 -43.55 2.05 8.55
CA GLY A 968 -44.39 2.30 7.38
C GLY A 968 -45.45 1.21 7.29
N GLY A 969 -46.66 1.51 7.77
CA GLY A 969 -47.78 0.57 7.79
C GLY A 969 -48.14 0.01 6.41
N PRO A 970 -48.97 -1.04 6.36
CA PRO A 970 -49.46 -1.59 5.10
C PRO A 970 -50.10 -0.47 4.26
N PRO A 971 -49.92 -0.44 2.92
CA PRO A 971 -50.77 0.36 2.08
C PRO A 971 -52.20 -0.13 2.31
N THR A 972 -52.99 0.66 3.02
CA THR A 972 -54.43 0.44 3.13
C THR A 972 -55.00 0.43 1.73
N ALA A 973 -55.80 -0.59 1.46
CA ALA A 973 -56.54 -0.75 0.23
C ALA A 973 -57.44 0.47 -0.03
N GLU A 974 -57.02 1.35 -0.94
CA GLU A 974 -57.89 2.27 -1.67
C GLU A 974 -57.62 2.04 -3.15
N CYS A 975 -58.19 0.96 -3.69
CA CYS A 975 -58.26 0.68 -5.12
C CYS A 975 -59.59 0.00 -5.49
N LEU A 976 -60.67 0.42 -4.83
CA LEU A 976 -62.05 0.10 -5.21
C LEU A 976 -62.88 1.38 -5.00
N ASP A 977 -62.79 2.30 -5.96
CA ASP A 977 -63.85 3.26 -6.35
C ASP A 977 -63.38 4.11 -7.53
N VAL A 978 -63.22 3.47 -8.69
CA VAL A 978 -63.28 4.13 -10.01
C VAL A 978 -64.03 3.19 -10.96
N LEU A 979 -65.28 2.88 -10.63
CA LEU A 979 -66.35 2.48 -11.54
C LEU A 979 -67.68 2.72 -10.81
N GLY A 980 -68.09 3.99 -10.80
CA GLY A 980 -69.36 4.51 -10.30
C GLY A 980 -69.54 5.91 -10.83
#